data_AF-A0A5N5EU35-F1
#
_entry.id   AF-A0A5N5EU35-F1
#
_cell.length_a   1.000
_cell.length_b   1.000
_cell.length_c   1.000
_cell.angle_alpha   90.00
_cell.angle_beta   90.00
_cell.angle_gamma   90.00
#
_symmetry.space_group_name_H-M   'P 1'
#
loop_
_entity.id
_entity.type
_entity.pdbx_description
1 polymer ?
#
loop_
_entity_poly.entity_id
_entity_poly.type
_entity_poly.pdbx_seq_one_letter_code
_entity_poly.pdbx_strand_id
1 'polypeptide(L)'
;MAGEGVADGPAREEEADRLASVLRVLRDAGHELDPQQVLDVLWLAGRLPAGPELPLARTRAVERAGSAAAGERAVTGGDAPDGPPGPSAGETGQADRATPELFAAPLRAPARSQPPPPRFAAAGSRSRERSALPLRVPEFKGLADELALGRALRPLKQKRPSRWRRQLDEAATAALLAETGLPDVVMRPARERWLDLVLVVDDGLSMLLWHRLAAELRTMMQRLGAFRSVRFFGLDTRAAGPPLLTGRPFDPGSGRMPATVVTDPSGQTLIMVVSDGMGAAWRQGSMHDVLQGWAEAGPVALVHALPPHLWEGSGIQAERWQATTHRPGGASAAWEITDRVLPAGLADFTGVPVPVLEPSPAAARDWARLLTSPGTTVELPLLARPRLHAPVGPAPAAGEVQSFRDAATPGAYRLAAHLAAVSPVSVPVMRLVQSAVPWRAGTGDLAEVFLGGLLRQVEAPVPGPLPAQHRVFDFDEDVRGSLLDTVPRAELLRTSRDIGRSLERLAGRSPDFPAWLAHPDGMERLPAAFRSFTVVERRLLARFGVTLPRRADPSPALGEEPAAEASGPGDWGPMLPSDPERLGPYRLLGRRPGSRTVVYLGRDDQGGTAAVRAARPELPAATAQLLTTEAEALRRLNGRYAPALLATGVLRPPAWIAMQLVTQGAGHTTPPLLRDLLRAVPPGRQSALDILGSLTLGWHLADALSLCHLQGLVPARLTADTVIVTGRSVLLAGLSDCAVDGEYAGTGPAPTQAGSVRELGELLRLISTKRTPALRTSQDMQLWQGDSWQPLRDQVLRCLDPDPARRPAASETAGVLARYVSIVSQRTPGSGDPVTGGESSRGTPRRQLTQEEPSSPRAGGRAPGLSAVRRWGKDRLLAERARRPLTYGRRITLIGAHRSCGRVTTTHVLGSVLAAVRGRPVLALDGAPDAGDVYARLVRRNPATVRDLTTLPVDASYEEVRRFTTPLPSGLEVLAHSASHASTSPAYPDEYRRVLDIADRHYPAVLTDWASPRLGQSAQIVLDTTDRLVVCCTTGADSLTAARRTLDAVEDLGYPSLSRDAVVVATRLSGTEAASASDRQVRTQFPGAGGPVFVPFDPYLSGSGVVDIGRLRSRSVKAFLELAARVMDEAPEGGPEG
;
A
#
# COMPACT_ATOMS: atom_id res chain seq x y z
N MET A 1 38.11 -35.36 2.63
CA MET A 1 39.12 -35.04 3.66
C MET A 1 38.44 -34.16 4.70
N ALA A 2 37.81 -34.81 5.67
CA ALA A 2 37.23 -34.18 6.84
C ALA A 2 38.07 -34.64 8.04
N GLY A 3 38.61 -33.70 8.80
CA GLY A 3 39.43 -33.97 9.98
C GLY A 3 40.27 -32.76 10.34
N GLU A 4 40.22 -32.40 11.62
CA GLU A 4 41.01 -31.39 12.34
C GLU A 4 40.49 -29.94 12.36
N GLY A 5 40.16 -29.47 13.57
CA GLY A 5 39.83 -28.07 13.86
C GLY A 5 38.84 -27.82 15.01
N VAL A 6 38.85 -28.62 16.09
CA VAL A 6 38.10 -28.32 17.33
C VAL A 6 39.11 -28.17 18.48
N ALA A 7 39.74 -26.99 18.58
CA ALA A 7 40.51 -26.54 19.75
C ALA A 7 40.89 -25.04 19.69
N ASP A 8 39.99 -24.15 19.28
CA ASP A 8 40.33 -22.72 19.09
C ASP A 8 39.25 -21.73 19.60
N GLY A 9 38.32 -22.22 20.42
CA GLY A 9 37.19 -21.43 20.94
C GLY A 9 37.59 -20.22 21.79
N PRO A 10 38.45 -20.36 22.82
CA PRO A 10 38.75 -19.24 23.74
C PRO A 10 39.70 -18.19 23.13
N ALA A 11 40.61 -18.59 22.24
CA ALA A 11 41.50 -17.64 21.54
C ALA A 11 40.73 -16.74 20.57
N ARG A 12 39.69 -17.28 19.92
CA ARG A 12 38.82 -16.51 19.02
C ARG A 12 37.93 -15.51 19.74
N GLU A 13 37.51 -15.80 20.98
CA GLU A 13 36.78 -14.83 21.80
C GLU A 13 37.68 -13.67 22.24
N GLU A 14 38.92 -13.94 22.67
CA GLU A 14 39.89 -12.87 23.00
C GLU A 14 40.27 -12.01 21.77
N GLU A 15 40.46 -12.64 20.60
CA GLU A 15 40.74 -11.90 19.36
C GLU A 15 39.55 -11.05 18.91
N ALA A 16 38.33 -11.55 19.08
CA ALA A 16 37.10 -10.81 18.78
C ALA A 16 36.94 -9.60 19.71
N ASP A 17 37.25 -9.74 21.00
CA ASP A 17 37.18 -8.66 21.98
C ASP A 17 38.25 -7.59 21.72
N ARG A 18 39.48 -8.00 21.34
CA ARG A 18 40.53 -7.05 20.95
C ARG A 18 40.15 -6.27 19.70
N LEU A 19 39.59 -6.93 18.68
CA LEU A 19 39.11 -6.27 17.47
C LEU A 19 37.95 -5.31 17.79
N ALA A 20 36.99 -5.73 18.62
CA ALA A 20 35.87 -4.89 19.05
C ALA A 20 36.36 -3.64 19.81
N SER A 21 37.39 -3.79 20.66
CA SER A 21 38.01 -2.68 21.38
C SER A 21 38.71 -1.70 20.44
N VAL A 22 39.48 -2.18 19.46
CA VAL A 22 40.14 -1.33 18.46
C VAL A 22 39.11 -0.59 17.60
N LEU A 23 38.04 -1.26 17.16
CA LEU A 23 36.97 -0.63 16.38
C LEU A 23 36.21 0.42 17.18
N ARG A 24 36.04 0.22 18.49
CA ARG A 24 35.45 1.22 19.40
C ARG A 24 36.37 2.44 19.53
N VAL A 25 37.66 2.25 19.74
CA VAL A 25 38.64 3.35 19.83
C VAL A 25 38.72 4.15 18.52
N LEU A 26 38.69 3.48 17.37
CA LEU A 26 38.66 4.16 16.07
C LEU A 26 37.36 4.94 15.86
N ARG A 27 36.21 4.40 16.29
CA ARG A 27 34.93 5.10 16.26
C ARG A 27 34.93 6.34 17.15
N ASP A 28 35.46 6.22 18.36
CA ASP A 28 35.59 7.33 19.31
C ASP A 28 36.57 8.41 18.78
N ALA A 29 37.52 8.03 17.92
CA ALA A 29 38.41 8.93 17.20
C ALA A 29 37.83 9.50 15.88
N GLY A 30 36.55 9.27 15.59
CA GLY A 30 35.87 9.79 14.37
C GLY A 30 36.14 8.98 13.10
N HIS A 31 36.71 7.78 13.21
CA HIS A 31 36.98 6.88 12.10
C HIS A 31 36.06 5.66 12.16
N GLU A 32 34.86 5.77 11.58
CA GLU A 32 33.99 4.61 11.35
C GLU A 32 34.47 3.83 10.12
N LEU A 33 35.13 2.69 10.35
CA LEU A 33 35.56 1.78 9.30
C LEU A 33 34.48 0.72 9.01
N ASP A 34 34.15 0.53 7.73
CA ASP A 34 33.33 -0.60 7.30
C ASP A 34 34.11 -1.94 7.39
N PRO A 35 33.43 -3.10 7.39
CA PRO A 35 34.11 -4.40 7.54
C PRO A 35 35.20 -4.67 6.51
N GLN A 36 35.09 -4.11 5.31
CA GLN A 36 36.06 -4.28 4.24
C GLN A 36 37.24 -3.31 4.38
N GLN A 37 37.00 -2.07 4.83
CA GLN A 37 38.04 -1.13 5.23
C GLN A 37 38.85 -1.66 6.43
N VAL A 38 38.20 -2.33 7.38
CA VAL A 38 38.88 -3.01 8.49
C VAL A 38 39.80 -4.10 7.95
N LEU A 39 39.33 -4.92 6.99
CA LEU A 39 40.16 -5.94 6.34
C LEU A 39 41.34 -5.32 5.57
N ASP A 40 41.10 -4.22 4.84
CA ASP A 40 42.15 -3.51 4.09
C ASP A 40 43.19 -2.91 5.03
N VAL A 41 42.78 -2.32 6.16
CA VAL A 41 43.68 -1.78 7.19
C VAL A 41 44.49 -2.89 7.85
N LEU A 42 43.88 -4.03 8.20
CA LEU A 42 44.59 -5.17 8.78
C LEU A 42 45.58 -5.79 7.77
N TRP A 43 45.17 -5.87 6.50
CA TRP A 43 46.03 -6.35 5.42
C TRP A 43 47.20 -5.39 5.15
N LEU A 44 46.97 -4.07 5.17
CA LEU A 44 48.01 -3.04 5.05
C LEU A 44 48.94 -3.06 6.27
N ALA A 45 48.40 -3.17 7.48
CA ALA A 45 49.20 -3.27 8.70
C ALA A 45 50.12 -4.49 8.69
N GLY A 46 49.68 -5.60 8.10
CA GLY A 46 50.51 -6.79 7.89
C GLY A 46 51.56 -6.67 6.77
N ARG A 47 51.49 -5.61 5.94
CA ARG A 47 52.39 -5.39 4.78
C ARG A 47 53.20 -4.10 4.84
N LEU A 48 52.89 -3.20 5.76
CA LEU A 48 53.65 -1.99 5.99
C LEU A 48 54.81 -2.31 6.95
N PRO A 49 56.06 -1.94 6.60
CA PRO A 49 57.19 -2.12 7.50
C PRO A 49 56.99 -1.25 8.76
N ALA A 50 57.13 -1.85 9.94
CA ALA A 50 57.06 -1.15 11.20
C ALA A 50 58.38 -0.40 11.45
N GLY A 51 58.41 0.92 11.22
CA GLY A 51 59.59 1.75 11.48
C GLY A 51 59.23 3.24 11.65
N PRO A 52 60.01 4.00 12.46
CA PRO A 52 59.76 5.41 12.78
C PRO A 52 60.04 6.39 11.62
N GLU A 53 60.61 5.92 10.51
CA GLU A 53 61.00 6.73 9.34
C GLU A 53 59.85 6.97 8.34
N LEU A 54 58.61 6.56 8.67
CA LEU A 54 57.47 6.72 7.76
C LEU A 54 57.00 8.20 7.65
N PRO A 55 56.64 8.67 6.45
CA PRO A 55 56.11 10.03 6.24
C PRO A 55 54.88 10.36 7.10
N LEU A 56 54.07 9.35 7.45
CA LEU A 56 52.88 9.45 8.31
C LEU A 56 53.17 9.80 9.78
N ALA A 57 54.39 9.54 10.27
CA ALA A 57 54.78 9.89 11.64
C ALA A 57 55.01 11.40 11.81
N ARG A 58 55.42 12.09 10.73
CA ARG A 58 55.64 13.55 10.74
C ARG A 58 54.32 14.33 10.80
N THR A 59 53.26 13.83 10.19
CA THR A 59 51.93 14.48 10.19
C THR A 59 51.26 14.42 11.57
N ARG A 60 51.42 13.31 12.32
CA ARG A 60 50.89 13.16 13.69
C ARG A 60 51.54 14.07 14.74
N ALA A 61 52.78 14.50 14.51
CA ALA A 61 53.46 15.46 15.39
C ALA A 61 52.85 16.87 15.27
N VAL A 62 52.34 17.22 14.09
CA VAL A 62 51.70 18.52 13.81
C VAL A 62 50.28 18.58 14.40
N GLU A 63 49.53 17.48 14.35
CA GLU A 63 48.15 17.43 14.88
C GLU A 63 48.10 17.42 16.42
N ARG A 64 49.07 16.80 17.09
CA ARG A 64 49.10 16.76 18.57
C ARG A 64 49.40 18.11 19.23
N ALA A 65 50.02 19.05 18.53
CA ALA A 65 50.24 20.40 19.03
C ALA A 65 48.93 21.23 19.09
N GLY A 66 47.89 20.85 18.33
CA GLY A 66 46.63 21.59 18.27
C GLY A 66 45.57 21.18 19.29
N SER A 67 45.69 19.99 19.91
CA SER A 67 44.60 19.39 20.71
C SER A 67 44.80 19.44 22.24
N ALA A 68 45.83 20.12 22.73
CA ALA A 68 46.15 20.21 24.17
C ALA A 68 45.38 21.30 24.94
N ALA A 69 44.25 21.80 24.42
CA ALA A 69 43.40 22.76 25.10
C ALA A 69 41.96 22.22 25.23
N ALA A 70 41.51 22.10 26.48
CA ALA A 70 40.21 21.60 26.96
C ALA A 70 40.11 20.06 27.02
N GLY A 71 40.09 19.38 28.17
CA GLY A 71 39.79 19.80 29.54
C GLY A 71 38.76 18.82 30.13
N GLU A 72 39.26 17.92 30.97
CA GLU A 72 38.56 16.84 31.69
C GLU A 72 37.40 17.30 32.58
N ARG A 73 36.46 16.37 32.86
CA ARG A 73 36.11 15.96 34.25
C ARG A 73 35.19 14.73 34.29
N ALA A 74 35.61 13.74 35.06
CA ALA A 74 34.92 12.51 35.44
C ALA A 74 34.00 12.71 36.67
N VAL A 75 33.04 11.80 36.92
CA VAL A 75 32.65 11.26 38.25
C VAL A 75 31.88 9.91 38.08
N THR A 76 32.01 9.07 39.11
CA THR A 76 31.83 7.63 39.33
C THR A 76 30.47 7.16 39.92
N GLY A 77 30.06 5.90 39.64
CA GLY A 77 29.72 4.84 40.62
C GLY A 77 28.27 4.65 41.16
N GLY A 78 27.83 3.38 41.30
CA GLY A 78 26.87 2.95 42.35
C GLY A 78 25.85 1.84 42.02
N ASP A 79 25.93 0.70 42.74
CA ASP A 79 25.17 -0.58 42.69
C ASP A 79 23.76 -0.62 43.36
N ALA A 80 23.01 -1.72 43.14
CA ALA A 80 22.14 -2.53 44.07
C ALA A 80 20.71 -2.94 43.55
N PRO A 81 19.90 -3.84 44.21
CA PRO A 81 19.74 -5.30 43.89
C PRO A 81 18.25 -5.85 43.84
N ASP A 82 18.12 -7.19 43.77
CA ASP A 82 16.96 -8.14 43.62
C ASP A 82 15.70 -8.06 44.54
N GLY A 83 14.55 -8.61 44.06
CA GLY A 83 13.41 -9.12 44.90
C GLY A 83 12.03 -9.33 44.20
N PRO A 84 11.08 -10.16 44.71
CA PRO A 84 10.34 -11.22 43.95
C PRO A 84 8.76 -11.10 43.80
N PRO A 85 8.02 -12.09 43.20
CA PRO A 85 6.69 -11.91 42.55
C PRO A 85 5.46 -12.73 43.09
N GLY A 86 4.26 -12.44 42.54
CA GLY A 86 3.04 -13.32 42.45
C GLY A 86 1.72 -12.71 43.00
N PRO A 87 0.49 -13.28 42.78
CA PRO A 87 -0.04 -14.22 41.78
C PRO A 87 -1.45 -13.82 41.19
N SER A 88 -2.08 -14.73 40.43
CA SER A 88 -3.32 -14.60 39.60
C SER A 88 -4.50 -15.51 40.03
N ALA A 89 -5.75 -15.12 39.74
CA ALA A 89 -6.98 -15.95 39.46
C ALA A 89 -8.19 -15.00 39.28
N GLY A 90 -9.32 -15.20 38.58
CA GLY A 90 -9.98 -16.31 37.86
C GLY A 90 -11.52 -16.06 37.84
N GLU A 91 -12.26 -16.67 36.88
CA GLU A 91 -13.75 -16.89 36.82
C GLU A 91 -14.68 -15.80 36.25
N THR A 92 -15.83 -16.03 35.59
CA THR A 92 -16.45 -16.98 34.62
C THR A 92 -17.80 -16.36 34.18
N GLY A 93 -18.36 -16.69 33.00
CA GLY A 93 -19.76 -16.32 32.67
C GLY A 93 -20.18 -16.61 31.22
N GLN A 94 -21.26 -17.36 31.04
CA GLN A 94 -21.66 -18.10 29.83
C GLN A 94 -22.99 -17.60 29.24
N ALA A 95 -23.01 -17.38 27.91
CA ALA A 95 -24.07 -17.50 26.88
C ALA A 95 -25.47 -16.84 26.96
N ASP A 96 -25.85 -16.13 25.88
CA ASP A 96 -27.24 -16.00 25.38
C ASP A 96 -27.25 -15.82 23.82
N ARG A 97 -28.01 -16.65 23.07
CA ARG A 97 -28.03 -16.73 21.59
C ARG A 97 -29.46 -16.57 21.05
N ALA A 98 -29.71 -15.62 20.12
CA ALA A 98 -30.79 -15.64 19.09
C ALA A 98 -31.03 -14.30 18.30
N THR A 99 -30.04 -13.44 18.06
CA THR A 99 -30.16 -12.31 17.10
C THR A 99 -28.77 -11.94 16.61
N PRO A 100 -28.54 -11.67 15.30
CA PRO A 100 -27.22 -11.25 14.83
C PRO A 100 -26.84 -9.92 15.48
N GLU A 101 -25.65 -9.85 16.07
CA GLU A 101 -25.16 -8.60 16.66
C GLU A 101 -24.94 -7.54 15.56
N LEU A 102 -25.41 -6.31 15.79
CA LEU A 102 -25.28 -5.18 14.85
C LEU A 102 -23.81 -4.81 14.57
N PHE A 103 -22.88 -5.23 15.46
CA PHE A 103 -21.43 -5.17 15.27
C PHE A 103 -20.74 -6.19 16.18
N ALA A 104 -19.70 -6.90 15.69
CA ALA A 104 -18.89 -7.80 16.51
C ALA A 104 -17.86 -6.99 17.31
N ALA A 105 -17.82 -7.16 18.64
CA ALA A 105 -16.76 -6.57 19.47
C ALA A 105 -15.39 -7.13 19.06
N PRO A 106 -14.32 -6.31 18.97
CA PRO A 106 -12.98 -6.83 18.77
C PRO A 106 -12.58 -7.62 20.03
N LEU A 107 -12.43 -8.94 19.88
CA LEU A 107 -11.72 -9.79 20.83
C LEU A 107 -10.28 -9.26 20.99
N ARG A 108 -10.05 -8.37 21.95
CA ARG A 108 -8.71 -8.07 22.45
C ARG A 108 -8.26 -9.29 23.25
N ALA A 109 -7.36 -10.09 22.68
CA ALA A 109 -6.54 -10.99 23.45
C ALA A 109 -5.80 -10.19 24.55
N PRO A 110 -5.72 -10.66 25.80
CA PRO A 110 -5.02 -9.94 26.86
C PRO A 110 -3.54 -9.86 26.50
N ALA A 111 -3.08 -8.65 26.19
CA ALA A 111 -1.67 -8.38 25.93
C ALA A 111 -0.87 -8.57 27.22
N ARG A 112 0.17 -9.40 27.13
CA ARG A 112 1.20 -9.56 28.17
C ARG A 112 1.80 -8.19 28.49
N SER A 113 1.78 -7.84 29.77
CA SER A 113 2.37 -6.66 30.38
C SER A 113 3.88 -6.57 30.11
N GLN A 114 4.31 -5.51 29.43
CA GLN A 114 5.71 -5.05 29.44
C GLN A 114 5.97 -4.20 30.69
N PRO A 115 7.18 -4.24 31.27
CA PRO A 115 7.54 -3.46 32.46
C PRO A 115 7.73 -1.96 32.12
N PRO A 116 7.57 -1.06 33.10
CA PRO A 116 7.61 0.39 32.89
C PRO A 116 9.05 0.91 32.66
N PRO A 117 9.25 1.95 31.84
CA PRO A 117 10.55 2.60 31.67
C PRO A 117 10.90 3.52 32.86
N PRO A 118 12.18 3.85 33.08
CA PRO A 118 12.64 4.59 34.26
C PRO A 118 12.29 6.08 34.19
N ARG A 119 12.00 6.66 35.36
CA ARG A 119 11.74 8.09 35.58
C ARG A 119 13.05 8.87 35.54
N PHE A 120 13.15 9.88 34.68
CA PHE A 120 14.17 10.93 34.79
C PHE A 120 13.56 12.22 35.35
N ALA A 121 14.31 12.85 36.25
CA ALA A 121 13.96 13.99 37.08
C ALA A 121 13.74 15.29 36.28
N ALA A 122 12.91 16.16 36.85
CA ALA A 122 12.55 17.45 36.30
C ALA A 122 13.67 18.50 36.48
N ALA A 123 13.88 19.32 35.45
CA ALA A 123 14.60 20.59 35.56
C ALA A 123 13.97 21.66 34.63
N GLY A 124 13.55 22.77 35.22
CA GLY A 124 13.76 24.15 34.74
C GLY A 124 13.03 24.68 33.48
N SER A 125 11.90 25.36 33.71
CA SER A 125 11.29 26.48 32.95
C SER A 125 11.92 26.94 31.61
N ARG A 126 11.17 26.82 30.50
CA ARG A 126 10.78 27.93 29.58
C ARG A 126 10.05 27.45 28.32
N SER A 127 9.04 28.23 27.91
CA SER A 127 8.30 28.23 26.64
C SER A 127 7.23 27.13 26.43
N ARG A 128 6.03 27.54 25.96
CA ARG A 128 4.86 26.68 25.74
C ARG A 128 5.10 25.74 24.56
N GLU A 129 5.65 24.56 24.86
CA GLU A 129 5.91 23.46 23.95
C GLU A 129 4.62 22.67 23.65
N ARG A 130 4.46 22.18 22.40
CA ARG A 130 3.32 21.35 21.98
C ARG A 130 3.79 20.00 21.48
N SER A 131 3.08 18.94 21.86
CA SER A 131 3.35 17.55 21.47
C SER A 131 3.22 17.30 19.96
N ALA A 132 4.10 16.49 19.39
CA ALA A 132 4.13 16.13 17.98
C ALA A 132 4.29 14.63 17.72
N LEU A 133 3.80 14.19 16.56
CA LEU A 133 3.85 12.81 16.09
C LEU A 133 4.60 12.70 14.75
N PRO A 134 5.40 11.63 14.57
CA PRO A 134 6.15 11.40 13.34
C PRO A 134 5.32 10.79 12.18
N LEU A 135 5.45 11.33 10.95
CA LEU A 135 4.72 10.94 9.72
C LEU A 135 5.01 9.63 8.91
N ARG A 136 6.03 9.39 8.08
CA ARG A 136 6.10 8.42 6.93
C ARG A 136 5.05 8.62 5.85
N VAL A 137 5.46 9.31 4.79
CA VAL A 137 4.68 9.41 3.54
C VAL A 137 5.02 8.22 2.65
N PRO A 138 4.03 7.51 2.05
CA PRO A 138 4.28 6.55 1.00
C PRO A 138 4.91 7.28 -0.19
N GLU A 139 6.24 7.24 -0.28
CA GLU A 139 6.95 7.81 -1.41
C GLU A 139 6.79 6.90 -2.65
N PHE A 140 6.61 7.50 -3.82
CA PHE A 140 6.67 6.81 -5.09
C PHE A 140 8.10 6.28 -5.33
N LYS A 141 8.23 5.20 -6.11
CA LYS A 141 9.55 4.68 -6.50
C LYS A 141 10.35 5.77 -7.22
N GLY A 142 11.62 5.92 -6.86
CA GLY A 142 12.54 6.86 -7.52
C GLY A 142 13.00 6.33 -8.89
N LEU A 143 13.14 5.01 -9.02
CA LEU A 143 13.46 4.30 -10.25
C LEU A 143 12.20 3.80 -10.95
N ALA A 144 11.93 4.33 -12.15
CA ALA A 144 10.94 3.77 -13.05
C ALA A 144 11.46 2.44 -13.66
N ASP A 145 10.58 1.47 -13.85
CA ASP A 145 10.86 0.23 -14.58
C ASP A 145 12.14 -0.54 -14.16
N GLU A 146 12.38 -0.71 -12.86
CA GLU A 146 13.54 -1.44 -12.28
C GLU A 146 13.86 -2.77 -13.00
N LEU A 147 12.83 -3.53 -13.40
CA LEU A 147 13.01 -4.80 -14.09
C LEU A 147 13.59 -4.61 -15.51
N ALA A 148 13.14 -3.59 -16.23
CA ALA A 148 13.66 -3.26 -17.56
C ALA A 148 15.10 -2.72 -17.47
N LEU A 149 15.40 -1.91 -16.45
CA LEU A 149 16.74 -1.40 -16.18
C LEU A 149 17.71 -2.54 -15.81
N GLY A 150 17.29 -3.45 -14.92
CA GLY A 150 18.06 -4.64 -14.59
C GLY A 150 18.29 -5.57 -15.80
N ARG A 151 17.32 -5.68 -16.72
CA ARG A 151 17.50 -6.41 -17.99
C ARG A 151 18.49 -5.71 -18.92
N ALA A 152 18.45 -4.37 -18.99
CA ALA A 152 19.35 -3.56 -19.80
C ALA A 152 20.83 -3.73 -19.37
N LEU A 153 21.09 -3.85 -18.07
CA LEU A 153 22.42 -4.03 -17.49
C LEU A 153 22.91 -5.48 -17.45
N ARG A 154 22.06 -6.45 -17.84
CA ARG A 154 22.42 -7.88 -17.86
C ARG A 154 23.70 -8.21 -18.66
N PRO A 155 24.04 -7.54 -19.77
CA PRO A 155 25.29 -7.78 -20.49
C PRO A 155 26.55 -7.65 -19.62
N LEU A 156 26.52 -6.83 -18.56
CA LEU A 156 27.65 -6.66 -17.63
C LEU A 156 27.96 -7.92 -16.81
N LYS A 157 27.09 -8.94 -16.80
CA LYS A 157 27.27 -10.21 -16.07
C LYS A 157 28.28 -11.15 -16.75
N GLN A 158 29.41 -10.63 -17.20
CA GLN A 158 30.49 -11.42 -17.77
C GLN A 158 31.37 -12.02 -16.68
N LYS A 159 32.06 -13.11 -17.03
CA LYS A 159 33.04 -13.76 -16.18
C LYS A 159 34.36 -13.92 -16.92
N ARG A 160 35.45 -13.71 -16.21
CA ARG A 160 36.81 -13.91 -16.73
C ARG A 160 37.57 -14.97 -15.91
N PRO A 161 38.62 -15.58 -16.48
CA PRO A 161 39.56 -16.39 -15.71
C PRO A 161 40.21 -15.55 -14.60
N SER A 162 40.19 -16.05 -13.36
CA SER A 162 40.92 -15.45 -12.24
C SER A 162 42.41 -15.68 -12.41
N ARG A 163 43.23 -14.66 -12.12
CA ARG A 163 44.70 -14.78 -12.20
C ARG A 163 45.29 -15.57 -11.04
N TRP A 164 44.60 -15.60 -9.91
CA TRP A 164 45.13 -16.10 -8.64
C TRP A 164 44.38 -17.32 -8.11
N ARG A 165 43.08 -17.44 -8.42
CA ARG A 165 42.27 -18.59 -7.99
C ARG A 165 42.23 -19.65 -9.08
N ARG A 166 42.69 -20.86 -8.75
CA ARG A 166 42.52 -22.06 -9.58
C ARG A 166 41.45 -22.96 -8.98
N GLN A 167 40.76 -23.70 -9.82
CA GLN A 167 39.77 -24.71 -9.46
C GLN A 167 40.09 -26.01 -10.19
N LEU A 168 39.69 -27.14 -9.60
CA LEU A 168 39.80 -28.45 -10.23
C LEU A 168 39.02 -28.46 -11.55
N ASP A 169 39.66 -28.90 -12.64
CA ASP A 169 38.95 -29.33 -13.84
C ASP A 169 38.64 -30.81 -13.70
N GLU A 170 37.46 -31.11 -13.14
CA GLU A 170 37.02 -32.48 -12.87
C GLU A 170 37.02 -33.35 -14.13
N ALA A 171 36.61 -32.78 -15.28
CA ALA A 171 36.54 -33.52 -16.54
C ALA A 171 37.93 -33.82 -17.10
N ALA A 172 38.84 -32.83 -17.11
CA ALA A 172 40.21 -33.04 -17.56
C ALA A 172 41.02 -33.94 -16.62
N THR A 173 40.77 -33.84 -15.31
CA THR A 173 41.36 -34.72 -14.29
C THR A 173 40.90 -36.17 -14.47
N ALA A 174 39.59 -36.38 -14.69
CA ALA A 174 39.04 -37.71 -14.93
C ALA A 174 39.56 -38.32 -16.24
N ALA A 175 39.69 -37.52 -17.30
CA ALA A 175 40.25 -37.96 -18.58
C ALA A 175 41.73 -38.34 -18.45
N LEU A 176 42.54 -37.50 -17.81
CA LEU A 176 43.96 -37.77 -17.60
C LEU A 176 44.18 -39.02 -16.72
N LEU A 177 43.37 -39.20 -15.68
CA LEU A 177 43.40 -40.40 -14.84
C LEU A 177 43.03 -41.66 -15.64
N ALA A 178 42.01 -41.57 -16.51
CA ALA A 178 41.61 -42.69 -17.35
C ALA A 178 42.68 -43.08 -18.38
N GLU A 179 43.43 -42.12 -18.91
CA GLU A 179 44.48 -42.35 -19.91
C GLU A 179 45.81 -42.83 -19.28
N THR A 180 46.19 -42.28 -18.13
CA THR A 180 47.52 -42.51 -17.53
C THR A 180 47.51 -43.50 -16.37
N GLY A 181 46.35 -43.74 -15.75
CA GLY A 181 46.24 -44.53 -14.51
C GLY A 181 46.78 -43.83 -13.25
N LEU A 182 47.24 -42.58 -13.35
CA LEU A 182 47.78 -41.80 -12.25
C LEU A 182 46.77 -40.73 -11.77
N PRO A 183 46.60 -40.53 -10.45
CA PRO A 183 45.66 -39.54 -9.89
C PRO A 183 46.20 -38.11 -9.95
N ASP A 184 46.58 -37.65 -11.15
CA ASP A 184 47.07 -36.29 -11.37
C ASP A 184 45.93 -35.28 -11.55
N VAL A 185 45.98 -34.22 -10.77
CA VAL A 185 44.94 -33.18 -10.69
C VAL A 185 45.18 -32.09 -11.72
N VAL A 186 44.26 -31.93 -12.67
CA VAL A 186 44.29 -30.85 -13.66
C VAL A 186 43.56 -29.63 -13.09
N MET A 187 44.28 -28.52 -12.95
CA MET A 187 43.75 -27.27 -12.41
C MET A 187 43.51 -26.25 -13.54
N ARG A 188 42.35 -25.61 -13.55
CA ARG A 188 42.04 -24.47 -14.43
C ARG A 188 41.79 -23.19 -13.65
N PRO A 189 42.02 -22.00 -14.23
CA PRO A 189 41.63 -20.74 -13.59
C PRO A 189 40.12 -20.72 -13.25
N ALA A 190 39.78 -20.34 -12.01
CA ALA A 190 38.40 -20.18 -11.59
C ALA A 190 37.74 -19.01 -12.32
N ARG A 191 36.46 -19.10 -12.68
CA ARG A 191 35.76 -18.00 -13.38
C ARG A 191 35.14 -17.02 -12.38
N GLU A 192 35.72 -15.83 -12.27
CA GLU A 192 35.25 -14.73 -11.42
C GLU A 192 34.50 -13.67 -12.22
N ARG A 193 33.70 -12.85 -11.54
CA ARG A 193 33.10 -11.64 -12.13
C ARG A 193 34.22 -10.67 -12.50
N TRP A 194 34.11 -10.09 -13.68
CA TRP A 194 35.19 -9.34 -14.32
C TRP A 194 35.36 -7.89 -13.84
N LEU A 195 34.34 -7.30 -13.21
CA LEU A 195 34.33 -5.91 -12.72
C LEU A 195 33.97 -5.83 -11.23
N ASP A 196 34.53 -4.85 -10.54
CA ASP A 196 34.02 -4.30 -9.28
C ASP A 196 33.19 -3.04 -9.57
N LEU A 197 32.27 -2.67 -8.67
CA LEU A 197 31.50 -1.43 -8.76
C LEU A 197 31.80 -0.53 -7.57
N VAL A 198 32.08 0.74 -7.86
CA VAL A 198 32.05 1.83 -6.88
C VAL A 198 30.91 2.77 -7.26
N LEU A 199 29.89 2.86 -6.41
CA LEU A 199 28.78 3.79 -6.55
C LEU A 199 29.05 5.03 -5.68
N VAL A 200 29.22 6.18 -6.32
CA VAL A 200 29.51 7.46 -5.68
C VAL A 200 28.26 8.35 -5.78
N VAL A 201 27.76 8.87 -4.67
CA VAL A 201 26.54 9.69 -4.65
C VAL A 201 26.86 11.09 -4.14
N ASP A 202 26.46 12.10 -4.89
CA ASP A 202 26.62 13.50 -4.50
C ASP A 202 25.78 13.83 -3.25
N ASP A 203 26.42 14.44 -2.26
CA ASP A 203 25.86 14.80 -0.94
C ASP A 203 25.34 16.26 -0.88
N GLY A 204 25.16 16.89 -2.04
CA GLY A 204 24.55 18.22 -2.16
C GLY A 204 23.13 18.32 -1.56
N LEU A 205 22.70 19.53 -1.21
CA LEU A 205 21.37 19.75 -0.61
C LEU A 205 20.22 19.35 -1.55
N SER A 206 20.36 19.60 -2.85
CA SER A 206 19.37 19.24 -3.87
C SER A 206 19.28 17.72 -4.09
N MET A 207 20.35 16.97 -3.76
CA MET A 207 20.37 15.51 -3.80
C MET A 207 19.48 14.85 -2.74
N LEU A 208 18.95 15.60 -1.77
CA LEU A 208 17.95 15.11 -0.82
C LEU A 208 16.65 14.70 -1.51
N LEU A 209 16.26 15.37 -2.60
CA LEU A 209 15.10 14.97 -3.40
C LEU A 209 15.31 13.61 -4.09
N TRP A 210 16.57 13.25 -4.33
CA TRP A 210 17.01 12.07 -5.08
C TRP A 210 17.60 10.97 -4.19
N HIS A 211 17.58 11.13 -2.87
CA HIS A 211 18.10 10.16 -1.91
C HIS A 211 17.54 8.74 -2.15
N ARG A 212 16.23 8.66 -2.41
CA ARG A 212 15.55 7.39 -2.71
C ARG A 212 15.99 6.77 -4.03
N LEU A 213 16.19 7.58 -5.08
CA LEU A 213 16.71 7.12 -6.38
C LEU A 213 18.08 6.44 -6.17
N ALA A 214 18.97 7.08 -5.41
CA ALA A 214 20.28 6.54 -5.08
C ALA A 214 20.21 5.23 -4.27
N ALA A 215 19.31 5.15 -3.28
CA ALA A 215 19.11 3.95 -2.47
C ALA A 215 18.54 2.77 -3.28
N GLU A 216 17.57 3.03 -4.16
CA GLU A 216 16.99 2.03 -5.06
C GLU A 216 18.04 1.57 -6.11
N LEU A 217 18.85 2.48 -6.65
CA LEU A 217 19.92 2.16 -7.61
C LEU A 217 20.98 1.27 -6.96
N ARG A 218 21.43 1.63 -5.74
CA ARG A 218 22.33 0.80 -4.93
C ARG A 218 21.79 -0.61 -4.76
N THR A 219 20.54 -0.72 -4.32
CA THR A 219 19.88 -2.01 -4.09
C THR A 219 19.79 -2.83 -5.38
N MET A 220 19.47 -2.19 -6.50
CA MET A 220 19.40 -2.85 -7.80
C MET A 220 20.78 -3.36 -8.25
N MET A 221 21.84 -2.54 -8.13
CA MET A 221 23.19 -2.93 -8.52
C MET A 221 23.73 -4.10 -7.68
N GLN A 222 23.43 -4.13 -6.39
CA GLN A 222 23.73 -5.27 -5.52
C GLN A 222 22.99 -6.54 -5.96
N ARG A 223 21.69 -6.43 -6.30
CA ARG A 223 20.86 -7.56 -6.74
C ARG A 223 21.17 -8.07 -8.15
N LEU A 224 21.76 -7.23 -9.01
CA LEU A 224 22.11 -7.60 -10.40
C LEU A 224 23.11 -8.77 -10.42
N GLY A 225 24.03 -8.80 -9.46
CA GLY A 225 25.06 -9.83 -9.33
C GLY A 225 26.07 -9.84 -10.48
N ALA A 226 26.27 -8.69 -11.14
CA ALA A 226 27.26 -8.50 -12.20
C ALA A 226 28.68 -8.26 -11.66
N PHE A 227 28.79 -7.65 -10.47
CA PHE A 227 30.05 -7.17 -9.91
C PHE A 227 30.60 -8.10 -8.83
N ARG A 228 31.93 -8.21 -8.73
CA ARG A 228 32.62 -8.99 -7.70
C ARG A 228 32.41 -8.38 -6.33
N SER A 229 32.64 -7.08 -6.19
CA SER A 229 32.29 -6.27 -5.02
C SER A 229 31.49 -5.02 -5.43
N VAL A 230 30.71 -4.47 -4.49
CA VAL A 230 29.96 -3.22 -4.67
C VAL A 230 30.23 -2.33 -3.46
N ARG A 231 31.00 -1.26 -3.67
CA ARG A 231 31.32 -0.25 -2.65
C ARG A 231 30.48 1.01 -2.87
N PHE A 232 30.25 1.75 -1.80
CA PHE A 232 29.39 2.92 -1.81
C PHE A 232 30.06 4.08 -1.07
N PHE A 233 30.09 5.28 -1.66
CA PHE A 233 30.63 6.49 -1.05
C PHE A 233 29.70 7.68 -1.29
N GLY A 234 29.70 8.64 -0.36
CA GLY A 234 29.18 9.98 -0.62
C GLY A 234 30.26 10.88 -1.25
N LEU A 235 29.84 11.97 -1.87
CA LEU A 235 30.71 12.91 -2.59
C LEU A 235 30.34 14.34 -2.22
N ASP A 236 31.27 15.04 -1.59
CA ASP A 236 31.13 16.44 -1.22
C ASP A 236 31.59 17.35 -2.37
N THR A 237 30.63 17.91 -3.09
CA THR A 237 30.83 18.83 -4.23
C THR A 237 30.53 20.29 -3.88
N ARG A 238 30.28 20.60 -2.60
CA ARG A 238 29.81 21.93 -2.15
C ARG A 238 30.90 22.99 -2.26
N ALA A 239 32.15 22.61 -2.07
CA ALA A 239 33.30 23.50 -2.21
C ALA A 239 33.74 23.62 -3.67
N ALA A 240 34.35 24.76 -3.98
CA ALA A 240 35.03 25.05 -5.24
C ALA A 240 36.22 24.11 -5.54
N GLY A 241 36.87 23.63 -4.48
CA GLY A 241 38.09 22.81 -4.56
C GLY A 241 37.84 21.37 -5.06
N PRO A 242 38.89 20.53 -5.03
CA PRO A 242 38.77 19.13 -5.41
C PRO A 242 37.74 18.42 -4.51
N PRO A 243 36.78 17.71 -5.08
CA PRO A 243 35.72 17.06 -4.32
C PRO A 243 36.29 15.95 -3.44
N LEU A 244 35.69 15.78 -2.26
CA LEU A 244 36.10 14.78 -1.28
C LEU A 244 35.04 13.68 -1.18
N LEU A 245 35.49 12.46 -0.93
CA LEU A 245 34.62 11.32 -0.67
C LEU A 245 34.28 11.23 0.82
N THR A 246 33.09 10.76 1.14
CA THR A 246 32.64 10.44 2.50
C THR A 246 32.32 8.95 2.60
N GLY A 247 32.58 8.35 3.76
CA GLY A 247 32.32 6.92 3.99
C GLY A 247 30.85 6.52 3.80
N ARG A 248 29.92 7.43 4.13
CA ARG A 248 28.48 7.27 3.91
C ARG A 248 27.88 8.55 3.33
N PRO A 249 26.89 8.42 2.43
CA PRO A 249 26.26 9.57 1.82
C PRO A 249 25.37 10.27 2.85
N PHE A 250 25.32 11.58 2.78
CA PHE A 250 24.49 12.44 3.63
C PHE A 250 24.77 12.33 5.14
N ASP A 251 25.89 11.73 5.54
CA ASP A 251 26.31 11.58 6.93
C ASP A 251 27.43 12.59 7.27
N PRO A 252 27.13 13.67 8.01
CA PRO A 252 28.12 14.69 8.33
C PRO A 252 29.21 14.22 9.30
N GLY A 253 29.02 13.10 10.01
CA GLY A 253 30.00 12.52 10.92
C GLY A 253 31.01 11.58 10.26
N SER A 254 30.83 11.27 8.97
CA SER A 254 31.73 10.39 8.23
C SER A 254 33.06 11.09 7.90
N GLY A 255 34.17 10.38 8.11
CA GLY A 255 35.51 10.84 7.72
C GLY A 255 35.60 11.15 6.22
N ARG A 256 36.31 12.23 5.88
CA ARG A 256 36.53 12.68 4.50
C ARG A 256 37.80 12.05 3.92
N MET A 257 37.74 11.65 2.66
CA MET A 257 38.81 10.95 1.95
C MET A 257 39.05 11.63 0.59
N PRO A 258 40.30 11.61 0.07
CA PRO A 258 40.55 12.11 -1.28
C PRO A 258 39.91 11.21 -2.34
N ALA A 259 39.48 11.82 -3.46
CA ALA A 259 38.86 11.12 -4.58
C ALA A 259 39.75 10.04 -5.24
N THR A 260 41.06 10.07 -4.99
CA THR A 260 42.01 9.08 -5.52
C THR A 260 41.82 7.67 -4.94
N VAL A 261 41.18 7.54 -3.77
CA VAL A 261 40.98 6.25 -3.07
C VAL A 261 40.19 5.22 -3.89
N VAL A 262 39.30 5.67 -4.77
CA VAL A 262 38.48 4.77 -5.61
C VAL A 262 39.16 4.37 -6.91
N THR A 263 40.32 4.93 -7.21
CA THR A 263 41.09 4.65 -8.43
C THR A 263 41.74 3.28 -8.32
N ASP A 264 41.46 2.42 -9.29
CA ASP A 264 42.00 1.06 -9.36
C ASP A 264 42.99 0.95 -10.53
N PRO A 265 44.30 0.84 -10.27
CA PRO A 265 45.30 0.74 -11.33
C PRO A 265 45.18 -0.55 -12.14
N SER A 266 44.42 -1.55 -11.68
CA SER A 266 44.15 -2.76 -12.46
C SER A 266 43.11 -2.54 -13.58
N GLY A 267 42.38 -1.41 -13.55
CA GLY A 267 41.36 -1.04 -14.53
C GLY A 267 40.10 -1.91 -14.47
N GLN A 268 39.82 -2.54 -13.33
CA GLN A 268 38.72 -3.50 -13.15
C GLN A 268 37.55 -2.93 -12.35
N THR A 269 37.71 -1.71 -11.85
CA THR A 269 36.69 -1.03 -11.07
C THR A 269 35.89 -0.11 -11.98
N LEU A 270 34.59 -0.35 -12.07
CA LEU A 270 33.64 0.54 -12.70
C LEU A 270 33.19 1.58 -11.68
N ILE A 271 33.32 2.86 -12.01
CA ILE A 271 32.88 3.96 -11.16
C ILE A 271 31.59 4.54 -11.73
N MET A 272 30.53 4.55 -10.93
CA MET A 272 29.26 5.16 -11.28
C MET A 272 28.97 6.31 -10.32
N VAL A 273 28.87 7.52 -10.84
CA VAL A 273 28.58 8.74 -10.06
C VAL A 273 27.11 9.08 -10.22
N VAL A 274 26.39 9.41 -9.15
CA VAL A 274 25.00 9.87 -9.18
C VAL A 274 24.96 11.30 -8.68
N SER A 275 24.57 12.25 -9.53
CA SER A 275 24.52 13.67 -9.18
C SER A 275 23.43 14.42 -9.94
N ASP A 276 22.97 15.52 -9.37
CA ASP A 276 22.14 16.54 -10.02
C ASP A 276 22.97 17.70 -10.59
N GLY A 277 24.29 17.70 -10.42
CA GLY A 277 25.21 18.69 -11.00
C GLY A 277 25.20 20.05 -10.32
N MET A 278 24.57 20.20 -9.14
CA MET A 278 24.38 21.52 -8.53
C MET A 278 25.51 21.95 -7.58
N GLY A 279 26.45 21.07 -7.30
CA GLY A 279 27.66 21.39 -6.53
C GLY A 279 28.55 22.44 -7.21
N ALA A 280 29.29 23.21 -6.40
CA ALA A 280 30.24 24.20 -6.91
C ALA A 280 31.37 23.54 -7.73
N ALA A 281 31.80 22.34 -7.34
CA ALA A 281 32.83 21.58 -8.04
C ALA A 281 32.44 21.19 -9.48
N TRP A 282 31.14 20.98 -9.75
CA TRP A 282 30.63 20.72 -11.10
C TRP A 282 30.74 21.97 -11.98
N ARG A 283 30.22 23.10 -11.50
CA ARG A 283 30.21 24.38 -12.22
C ARG A 283 31.61 24.92 -12.51
N GLN A 284 32.55 24.72 -11.60
CA GLN A 284 33.92 25.24 -11.72
C GLN A 284 34.86 24.29 -12.46
N GLY A 285 34.42 23.07 -12.76
CA GLY A 285 35.24 22.10 -13.50
C GLY A 285 36.13 21.20 -12.65
N SER A 286 36.30 21.44 -11.35
CA SER A 286 37.15 20.60 -10.50
C SER A 286 36.67 19.15 -10.41
N MET A 287 35.36 18.91 -10.51
CA MET A 287 34.83 17.54 -10.63
C MET A 287 35.15 16.91 -12.00
N HIS A 288 35.22 17.69 -13.07
CA HIS A 288 35.56 17.20 -14.41
C HIS A 288 37.01 16.69 -14.45
N ASP A 289 37.93 17.35 -13.74
CA ASP A 289 39.32 16.91 -13.63
C ASP A 289 39.44 15.58 -12.86
N VAL A 290 38.63 15.39 -11.80
CA VAL A 290 38.56 14.11 -11.07
C VAL A 290 37.99 13.00 -11.96
N LEU A 291 36.91 13.29 -12.70
CA LEU A 291 36.31 12.33 -13.63
C LEU A 291 37.25 11.95 -14.76
N GLN A 292 38.05 12.89 -15.26
CA GLN A 292 39.09 12.63 -16.25
C GLN A 292 40.12 11.63 -15.71
N GLY A 293 40.65 11.85 -14.50
CA GLY A 293 41.59 10.91 -13.88
C GLY A 293 40.98 9.52 -13.63
N TRP A 294 39.71 9.45 -13.24
CA TRP A 294 38.99 8.18 -13.11
C TRP A 294 38.76 7.50 -14.48
N ALA A 295 38.45 8.26 -15.52
CA ALA A 295 38.22 7.77 -16.87
C ALA A 295 39.49 7.23 -17.54
N GLU A 296 40.67 7.73 -17.13
CA GLU A 296 41.98 7.21 -17.53
C GLU A 296 42.29 5.87 -16.87
N ALA A 297 41.86 5.67 -15.61
CA ALA A 297 42.07 4.43 -14.88
C ALA A 297 41.09 3.31 -15.27
N GLY A 298 39.84 3.63 -15.61
CA GLY A 298 38.80 2.62 -15.82
C GLY A 298 37.49 3.14 -16.44
N PRO A 299 36.47 2.26 -16.53
CA PRO A 299 35.16 2.64 -17.04
C PRO A 299 34.40 3.49 -16.01
N VAL A 300 33.96 4.67 -16.42
CA VAL A 300 33.23 5.63 -15.59
C VAL A 300 31.91 5.95 -16.26
N ALA A 301 30.86 6.17 -15.46
CA ALA A 301 29.58 6.69 -15.94
C ALA A 301 28.97 7.66 -14.93
N LEU A 302 28.33 8.70 -15.42
CA LEU A 302 27.61 9.68 -14.61
C LEU A 302 26.12 9.48 -14.81
N VAL A 303 25.38 9.13 -13.76
CA VAL A 303 23.91 9.06 -13.78
C VAL A 303 23.38 10.42 -13.34
N HIS A 304 22.77 11.15 -14.27
CA HIS A 304 22.20 12.46 -13.96
C HIS A 304 20.81 12.28 -13.34
N ALA A 305 20.65 12.79 -12.11
CA ALA A 305 19.39 12.69 -11.38
C ALA A 305 18.28 13.59 -11.96
N LEU A 306 18.65 14.73 -12.57
CA LEU A 306 17.69 15.65 -13.18
C LEU A 306 17.16 15.11 -14.52
N PRO A 307 15.92 15.43 -14.89
CA PRO A 307 15.41 15.20 -16.24
C PRO A 307 16.24 15.94 -17.32
N PRO A 308 16.34 15.40 -18.55
CA PRO A 308 17.18 15.98 -19.61
C PRO A 308 16.97 17.46 -19.93
N HIS A 309 15.73 17.97 -19.81
CA HIS A 309 15.42 19.38 -20.09
C HIS A 309 15.97 20.35 -19.02
N LEU A 310 16.42 19.86 -17.87
CA LEU A 310 17.03 20.67 -16.81
C LEU A 310 18.56 20.58 -16.78
N TRP A 311 19.18 19.79 -17.67
CA TRP A 311 20.64 19.61 -17.68
C TRP A 311 21.40 20.89 -18.02
N GLU A 312 20.84 21.75 -18.89
CA GLU A 312 21.49 23.01 -19.27
C GLU A 312 21.70 23.97 -18.09
N GLY A 313 20.83 23.91 -17.08
CA GLY A 313 20.93 24.70 -15.85
C GLY A 313 21.82 24.07 -14.77
N SER A 314 22.33 22.85 -14.99
CA SER A 314 23.22 22.16 -14.06
C SER A 314 24.69 22.36 -14.43
N GLY A 315 25.61 22.02 -13.52
CA GLY A 315 27.04 21.96 -13.82
C GLY A 315 27.46 20.73 -14.64
N ILE A 316 26.52 19.89 -15.07
CA ILE A 316 26.75 18.70 -15.88
C ILE A 316 26.17 18.94 -17.28
N GLN A 317 27.04 19.30 -18.22
CA GLN A 317 26.66 19.47 -19.63
C GLN A 317 27.07 18.23 -20.42
N ALA A 318 26.23 17.78 -21.35
CA ALA A 318 26.53 16.61 -22.16
C ALA A 318 26.14 16.81 -23.62
N GLU A 319 27.06 16.48 -24.52
CA GLU A 319 26.86 16.55 -25.97
C GLU A 319 26.87 15.13 -26.54
N ARG A 320 26.12 14.88 -27.61
CA ARG A 320 26.01 13.51 -28.16
C ARG A 320 27.14 13.20 -29.13
N TRP A 321 27.90 12.16 -28.81
CA TRP A 321 29.00 11.65 -29.62
C TRP A 321 28.83 10.17 -29.92
N GLN A 322 29.47 9.70 -30.97
CA GLN A 322 29.63 8.26 -31.20
C GLN A 322 30.87 7.79 -30.47
N ALA A 323 30.72 6.79 -29.61
CA ALA A 323 31.82 6.17 -28.88
C ALA A 323 31.97 4.72 -29.31
N THR A 324 33.21 4.31 -29.58
CA THR A 324 33.59 2.93 -29.88
C THR A 324 34.63 2.46 -28.88
N THR A 325 34.42 1.29 -28.28
CA THR A 325 35.43 0.69 -27.40
C THR A 325 36.19 -0.42 -28.12
N HIS A 326 37.50 -0.52 -27.90
CA HIS A 326 38.33 -1.60 -28.45
C HIS A 326 38.58 -2.73 -27.44
N ARG A 327 38.28 -2.51 -26.16
CA ARG A 327 38.48 -3.51 -25.10
C ARG A 327 37.26 -3.55 -24.19
N PRO A 328 36.70 -4.75 -23.91
CA PRO A 328 35.62 -4.88 -22.94
C PRO A 328 36.02 -4.26 -21.59
N GLY A 329 35.19 -3.38 -21.05
CA GLY A 329 35.40 -2.74 -19.75
C GLY A 329 36.68 -1.89 -19.67
N GLY A 330 37.25 -1.49 -20.80
CA GLY A 330 38.44 -0.65 -20.84
C GLY A 330 38.19 0.76 -20.28
N ALA A 331 39.30 1.45 -19.97
CA ALA A 331 39.30 2.85 -19.56
C ALA A 331 38.48 3.70 -20.54
N SER A 332 37.68 4.62 -20.01
CA SER A 332 36.79 5.43 -20.84
C SER A 332 37.58 6.39 -21.72
N ALA A 333 38.76 6.83 -21.26
CA ALA A 333 39.70 7.64 -22.03
C ALA A 333 40.35 6.91 -23.22
N ALA A 334 40.21 5.59 -23.31
CA ALA A 334 40.72 4.79 -24.43
C ALA A 334 39.66 4.53 -25.52
N TRP A 335 38.49 5.15 -25.43
CA TRP A 335 37.45 5.06 -26.45
C TRP A 335 37.79 5.91 -27.67
N GLU A 336 37.44 5.42 -28.84
CA GLU A 336 37.45 6.20 -30.06
C GLU A 336 36.13 7.00 -30.12
N ILE A 337 36.24 8.33 -30.17
CA ILE A 337 35.11 9.25 -30.13
C ILE A 337 35.05 10.03 -31.44
N THR A 338 33.92 9.95 -32.12
CA THR A 338 33.69 10.61 -33.42
C THR A 338 32.40 11.40 -33.41
N ASP A 339 32.36 12.47 -34.21
CA ASP A 339 31.14 13.22 -34.44
C ASP A 339 30.12 12.35 -35.19
N ARG A 340 28.82 12.66 -35.01
CA ARG A 340 27.71 11.88 -35.59
C ARG A 340 27.59 12.08 -37.10
N VAL A 341 28.01 13.24 -37.60
CA VAL A 341 27.74 13.72 -38.97
C VAL A 341 29.03 14.12 -39.67
N LEU A 342 29.96 14.77 -38.95
CA LEU A 342 31.21 15.26 -39.50
C LEU A 342 32.25 14.14 -39.66
N PRO A 343 32.99 14.12 -40.78
CA PRO A 343 34.13 13.22 -40.96
C PRO A 343 35.18 13.34 -39.84
N ALA A 344 35.90 12.24 -39.59
CA ALA A 344 36.97 12.19 -38.60
C ALA A 344 38.02 13.30 -38.82
N GLY A 345 38.37 14.03 -37.76
CA GLY A 345 39.35 15.13 -37.78
C GLY A 345 38.78 16.52 -38.10
N LEU A 346 37.48 16.65 -38.38
CA LEU A 346 36.82 17.97 -38.53
C LEU A 346 36.16 18.47 -37.24
N ALA A 347 35.85 17.56 -36.31
CA ALA A 347 35.32 17.87 -35.00
C ALA A 347 36.00 16.97 -33.95
N ASP A 348 36.91 17.57 -33.19
CA ASP A 348 37.65 16.87 -32.14
C ASP A 348 36.87 16.92 -30.81
N PHE A 349 36.82 15.77 -30.12
CA PHE A 349 36.22 15.69 -28.81
C PHE A 349 37.12 16.37 -27.76
N THR A 350 36.65 17.46 -27.16
CA THR A 350 37.36 18.25 -26.14
C THR A 350 36.80 18.07 -24.72
N GLY A 351 35.79 17.21 -24.58
CA GLY A 351 35.13 16.90 -23.32
C GLY A 351 35.89 15.90 -22.46
N VAL A 352 35.21 15.39 -21.44
CA VAL A 352 35.66 14.27 -20.62
C VAL A 352 34.94 13.03 -21.12
N PRO A 353 35.62 11.91 -21.45
CA PRO A 353 35.03 10.74 -22.09
C PRO A 353 34.22 9.91 -21.07
N VAL A 354 33.22 10.52 -20.46
CA VAL A 354 32.33 9.97 -19.45
C VAL A 354 30.90 10.14 -19.94
N PRO A 355 30.15 9.03 -20.12
CA PRO A 355 28.76 9.10 -20.56
C PRO A 355 27.85 9.60 -19.43
N VAL A 356 26.95 10.51 -19.78
CA VAL A 356 25.94 11.09 -18.89
C VAL A 356 24.60 10.39 -19.11
N LEU A 357 24.29 9.43 -18.25
CA LEU A 357 23.14 8.54 -18.38
C LEU A 357 21.92 9.11 -17.65
N GLU A 358 20.79 9.15 -18.34
CA GLU A 358 19.49 9.20 -17.68
C GLU A 358 19.24 7.85 -16.96
N PRO A 359 18.55 7.81 -15.80
CA PRO A 359 18.15 6.57 -15.13
C PRO A 359 17.03 5.82 -15.88
N SER A 360 17.25 5.56 -17.18
CA SER A 360 16.29 4.93 -18.09
C SER A 360 16.84 3.62 -18.69
N PRO A 361 15.97 2.64 -19.03
CA PRO A 361 16.40 1.37 -19.60
C PRO A 361 17.11 1.48 -20.96
N ALA A 362 16.87 2.56 -21.71
CA ALA A 362 17.51 2.79 -23.01
C ALA A 362 18.98 3.20 -22.81
N ALA A 363 19.24 4.26 -22.05
CA ALA A 363 20.58 4.74 -21.77
C ALA A 363 21.47 3.67 -21.13
N ALA A 364 20.92 2.92 -20.15
CA ALA A 364 21.64 1.83 -19.51
C ALA A 364 21.98 0.67 -20.46
N ARG A 365 21.11 0.38 -21.45
CA ARG A 365 21.34 -0.69 -22.42
C ARG A 365 22.46 -0.34 -23.37
N ASP A 366 22.42 0.88 -23.89
CA ASP A 366 23.36 1.37 -24.90
C ASP A 366 24.77 1.46 -24.29
N TRP A 367 24.87 2.00 -23.07
CA TRP A 367 26.11 1.99 -22.29
C TRP A 367 26.61 0.59 -21.95
N ALA A 368 25.74 -0.32 -21.48
CA ALA A 368 26.15 -1.68 -21.16
C ALA A 368 26.64 -2.45 -22.39
N ARG A 369 26.06 -2.21 -23.58
CA ARG A 369 26.53 -2.77 -24.85
C ARG A 369 27.90 -2.23 -25.22
N LEU A 370 28.11 -0.92 -25.14
CA LEU A 370 29.41 -0.29 -25.38
C LEU A 370 30.49 -0.98 -24.53
N LEU A 371 30.28 -1.11 -23.21
CA LEU A 371 31.29 -1.69 -22.33
C LEU A 371 31.58 -3.18 -22.57
N THR A 372 30.63 -3.93 -23.13
CA THR A 372 30.70 -5.41 -23.15
C THR A 372 31.06 -5.99 -24.51
N SER A 373 30.94 -5.20 -25.58
CA SER A 373 31.12 -5.64 -26.96
C SER A 373 32.18 -4.78 -27.66
N PRO A 374 33.44 -5.25 -27.74
CA PRO A 374 34.50 -4.50 -28.41
C PRO A 374 34.19 -4.37 -29.90
N GLY A 375 34.52 -3.21 -30.48
CA GLY A 375 34.16 -2.82 -31.84
C GLY A 375 32.71 -2.35 -32.01
N THR A 376 31.92 -2.27 -30.93
CA THR A 376 30.57 -1.71 -31.00
C THR A 376 30.64 -0.20 -30.86
N THR A 377 30.06 0.49 -31.85
CA THR A 377 29.84 1.94 -31.82
C THR A 377 28.45 2.23 -31.27
N VAL A 378 28.37 3.12 -30.29
CA VAL A 378 27.12 3.54 -29.66
C VAL A 378 27.09 5.05 -29.57
N GLU A 379 25.94 5.65 -29.85
CA GLU A 379 25.73 7.08 -29.62
C GLU A 379 25.36 7.31 -28.15
N LEU A 380 26.15 8.11 -27.46
CA LEU A 380 25.91 8.46 -26.05
C LEU A 380 26.18 9.95 -25.82
N PRO A 381 25.43 10.60 -24.91
CA PRO A 381 25.79 11.91 -24.39
C PRO A 381 27.07 11.79 -23.56
N LEU A 382 28.16 12.44 -23.99
CA LEU A 382 29.43 12.50 -23.27
C LEU A 382 29.57 13.85 -22.58
N LEU A 383 30.22 13.84 -21.41
CA LEU A 383 30.41 15.01 -20.56
C LEU A 383 31.23 16.09 -21.27
N ALA A 384 30.61 17.25 -21.47
CA ALA A 384 31.29 18.44 -21.99
C ALA A 384 32.00 19.16 -20.84
N ARG A 385 33.13 19.81 -21.14
CA ARG A 385 33.77 20.69 -20.14
C ARG A 385 32.90 21.94 -19.93
N PRO A 386 32.79 22.45 -18.70
CA PRO A 386 31.98 23.63 -18.43
C PRO A 386 32.54 24.84 -19.19
N ARG A 387 31.67 25.55 -19.91
CA ARG A 387 32.03 26.81 -20.56
C ARG A 387 32.17 27.87 -19.46
N LEU A 388 33.37 28.41 -19.28
CA LEU A 388 33.73 29.44 -18.27
C LEU A 388 32.97 30.79 -18.41
N HIS A 389 31.88 30.86 -19.18
CA HIS A 389 31.21 32.09 -19.61
C HIS A 389 29.71 32.14 -19.28
N ALA A 390 29.31 31.61 -18.12
CA ALA A 390 28.02 31.97 -17.52
C ALA A 390 28.29 32.72 -16.20
N PRO A 391 28.17 34.06 -16.17
CA PRO A 391 28.25 34.79 -14.91
C PRO A 391 27.08 34.36 -14.02
N VAL A 392 27.37 33.75 -12.87
CA VAL A 392 26.42 33.70 -11.77
C VAL A 392 26.40 35.10 -11.19
N GLY A 393 25.44 35.92 -11.63
CA GLY A 393 25.09 37.11 -10.87
C GLY A 393 24.77 36.69 -9.43
N PRO A 394 25.07 37.54 -8.41
CA PRO A 394 24.55 37.30 -7.08
C PRO A 394 23.04 37.05 -7.15
N ALA A 395 22.53 36.13 -6.33
CA ALA A 395 21.10 35.82 -6.24
C ALA A 395 20.31 37.15 -6.25
N PRO A 396 19.30 37.31 -7.13
CA PRO A 396 18.66 38.60 -7.34
C PRO A 396 17.87 39.01 -6.09
N ALA A 397 18.49 39.81 -5.21
CA ALA A 397 17.94 40.24 -3.93
C ALA A 397 16.72 41.20 -4.01
N ALA A 398 16.10 41.34 -5.19
CA ALA A 398 14.76 41.91 -5.37
C ALA A 398 14.27 41.48 -6.75
N GLY A 399 13.33 40.52 -6.81
CA GLY A 399 12.82 39.95 -8.07
C GLY A 399 12.87 38.43 -8.17
N GLU A 400 13.31 37.71 -7.13
CA GLU A 400 13.44 36.24 -7.10
C GLU A 400 12.21 35.50 -7.64
N VAL A 401 11.00 35.98 -7.32
CA VAL A 401 9.74 35.37 -7.79
C VAL A 401 9.47 35.60 -9.28
N GLN A 402 9.82 36.77 -9.81
CA GLN A 402 9.63 37.10 -11.22
C GLN A 402 10.65 36.35 -12.09
N SER A 403 11.92 36.35 -11.68
CA SER A 403 12.97 35.56 -12.35
C SER A 403 12.66 34.06 -12.32
N PHE A 404 12.13 33.56 -11.20
CA PHE A 404 11.66 32.17 -11.13
C PHE A 404 10.44 31.93 -12.01
N ARG A 405 9.47 32.84 -12.05
CA ARG A 405 8.29 32.73 -12.93
C ARG A 405 8.67 32.67 -14.41
N ASP A 406 9.67 33.44 -14.81
CA ASP A 406 10.10 33.52 -16.21
C ASP A 406 10.91 32.29 -16.64
N ALA A 407 11.55 31.59 -15.69
CA ALA A 407 12.37 30.40 -15.94
C ALA A 407 11.66 29.06 -15.67
N ALA A 408 10.71 29.01 -14.73
CA ALA A 408 10.09 27.79 -14.26
C ALA A 408 8.92 27.35 -15.14
N THR A 409 8.70 26.04 -15.22
CA THR A 409 7.50 25.50 -15.87
C THR A 409 6.22 25.94 -15.12
N PRO A 410 5.08 26.06 -15.82
CA PRO A 410 3.81 26.39 -15.16
C PRO A 410 3.43 25.41 -14.04
N GLY A 411 3.84 24.14 -14.16
CA GLY A 411 3.67 23.11 -13.15
C GLY A 411 4.50 23.39 -11.89
N ALA A 412 5.80 23.66 -12.06
CA ALA A 412 6.70 24.03 -10.96
C ALA A 412 6.27 25.33 -10.27
N TYR A 413 5.90 26.37 -11.03
CA TYR A 413 5.47 27.65 -10.48
C TYR A 413 4.21 27.52 -9.62
N ARG A 414 3.20 26.78 -10.10
CA ARG A 414 1.99 26.48 -9.29
C ARG A 414 2.32 25.60 -8.09
N LEU A 415 3.23 24.62 -8.24
CA LEU A 415 3.65 23.77 -7.12
C LEU A 415 4.34 24.59 -6.02
N ALA A 416 5.16 25.58 -6.39
CA ALA A 416 5.79 26.50 -5.44
C ALA A 416 4.75 27.23 -4.56
N ALA A 417 3.62 27.65 -5.13
CA ALA A 417 2.53 28.26 -4.37
C ALA A 417 1.88 27.30 -3.36
N HIS A 418 1.66 26.03 -3.75
CA HIS A 418 1.13 25.01 -2.84
C HIS A 418 2.14 24.65 -1.74
N LEU A 419 3.44 24.67 -2.03
CA LEU A 419 4.50 24.47 -1.03
C LEU A 419 4.60 25.68 -0.08
N ALA A 420 4.53 26.90 -0.59
CA ALA A 420 4.55 28.14 0.18
C ALA A 420 3.35 28.24 1.14
N ALA A 421 2.19 27.68 0.76
CA ALA A 421 1.02 27.61 1.62
C ALA A 421 1.22 26.69 2.83
N VAL A 422 2.14 25.74 2.76
CA VAL A 422 2.31 24.63 3.72
C VAL A 422 3.66 24.75 4.45
N SER A 423 4.46 25.77 4.14
CA SER A 423 5.81 25.97 4.70
C SER A 423 5.80 26.47 6.15
N PRO A 424 6.79 26.06 6.98
CA PRO A 424 8.01 25.30 6.63
C PRO A 424 7.75 23.82 6.30
N VAL A 425 8.49 23.28 5.33
CA VAL A 425 8.33 21.91 4.78
C VAL A 425 9.64 21.11 4.77
N SER A 426 9.56 19.80 5.03
CA SER A 426 10.65 18.84 4.76
C SER A 426 10.43 18.09 3.45
N VAL A 427 11.43 17.36 2.94
CA VAL A 427 11.31 16.62 1.67
C VAL A 427 10.11 15.67 1.65
N PRO A 428 9.83 14.85 2.69
CA PRO A 428 8.62 14.03 2.73
C PRO A 428 7.31 14.84 2.64
N VAL A 429 7.27 16.03 3.25
CA VAL A 429 6.09 16.92 3.18
C VAL A 429 5.96 17.51 1.78
N MET A 430 7.06 17.92 1.15
CA MET A 430 7.07 18.38 -0.24
C MET A 430 6.53 17.31 -1.19
N ARG A 431 6.93 16.05 -1.00
CA ARG A 431 6.40 14.88 -1.76
C ARG A 431 4.90 14.67 -1.53
N LEU A 432 4.43 14.91 -0.31
CA LEU A 432 3.01 14.81 0.01
C LEU A 432 2.21 15.91 -0.70
N VAL A 433 2.70 17.16 -0.68
CA VAL A 433 2.13 18.28 -1.44
C VAL A 433 2.11 17.95 -2.94
N GLN A 434 3.22 17.48 -3.49
CA GLN A 434 3.34 17.04 -4.89
C GLN A 434 2.30 15.97 -5.25
N SER A 435 1.96 15.06 -4.33
CA SER A 435 0.95 14.03 -4.56
C SER A 435 -0.50 14.50 -4.39
N ALA A 436 -0.70 15.62 -3.69
CA ALA A 436 -2.02 16.14 -3.32
C ALA A 436 -2.54 17.23 -4.27
N VAL A 437 -1.67 17.81 -5.11
CA VAL A 437 -2.09 18.80 -6.12
C VAL A 437 -3.01 18.18 -7.19
N PRO A 438 -3.94 18.95 -7.79
CA PRO A 438 -4.96 18.41 -8.70
C PRO A 438 -4.44 18.00 -10.10
N TRP A 439 -3.15 18.21 -10.40
CA TRP A 439 -2.52 17.78 -11.65
C TRP A 439 -1.40 16.76 -11.38
N ARG A 440 -0.88 16.12 -12.43
CA ARG A 440 0.26 15.20 -12.30
C ARG A 440 1.56 16.00 -12.17
N ALA A 441 1.97 16.30 -10.94
CA ALA A 441 3.28 16.90 -10.66
C ALA A 441 4.37 15.82 -10.57
N GLY A 442 5.41 15.94 -11.39
CA GLY A 442 6.57 15.05 -11.40
C GLY A 442 7.68 15.51 -10.44
N THR A 443 8.71 14.68 -10.26
CA THR A 443 9.90 15.08 -9.47
C THR A 443 10.66 16.23 -10.13
N GLY A 444 10.59 16.36 -11.46
CA GLY A 444 11.15 17.51 -12.18
C GLY A 444 10.56 18.84 -11.70
N ASP A 445 9.24 18.93 -11.58
CA ASP A 445 8.56 20.15 -11.08
C ASP A 445 9.05 20.52 -9.67
N LEU A 446 9.18 19.53 -8.78
CA LEU A 446 9.67 19.75 -7.43
C LEU A 446 11.16 20.15 -7.41
N ALA A 447 11.98 19.56 -8.30
CA ALA A 447 13.38 19.92 -8.45
C ALA A 447 13.53 21.37 -8.94
N GLU A 448 12.75 21.81 -9.93
CA GLU A 448 12.74 23.21 -10.39
C GLU A 448 12.48 24.18 -9.24
N VAL A 449 11.49 23.90 -8.37
CA VAL A 449 11.20 24.75 -7.20
C VAL A 449 12.38 24.80 -6.23
N PHE A 450 13.00 23.65 -5.97
CA PHE A 450 14.14 23.55 -5.04
C PHE A 450 15.40 24.22 -5.59
N LEU A 451 15.62 24.12 -6.90
CA LEU A 451 16.77 24.72 -7.60
C LEU A 451 16.56 26.20 -7.93
N GLY A 452 15.32 26.66 -7.97
CA GLY A 452 14.94 28.05 -8.24
C GLY A 452 15.33 29.05 -7.15
N GLY A 453 15.98 28.59 -6.06
CA GLY A 453 16.52 29.46 -5.00
C GLY A 453 15.48 30.04 -4.03
N LEU A 454 14.20 29.70 -4.20
CA LEU A 454 13.10 30.22 -3.38
C LEU A 454 13.05 29.65 -1.96
N LEU A 455 13.66 28.48 -1.75
CA LEU A 455 13.65 27.73 -0.49
C LEU A 455 14.99 27.90 0.25
N ARG A 456 14.92 28.30 1.52
CA ARG A 456 16.08 28.40 2.42
C ARG A 456 16.02 27.31 3.48
N GLN A 457 17.15 26.68 3.76
CA GLN A 457 17.24 25.72 4.86
C GLN A 457 17.11 26.48 6.19
N VAL A 458 16.23 26.01 7.06
CA VAL A 458 16.04 26.53 8.41
C VAL A 458 16.43 25.49 9.45
N GLU A 459 16.79 25.95 10.64
CA GLU A 459 17.14 25.06 11.74
C GLU A 459 15.93 24.23 12.16
N ALA A 460 16.15 22.94 12.37
CA ALA A 460 15.07 22.04 12.75
C ALA A 460 14.66 22.28 14.21
N PRO A 461 13.37 22.10 14.54
CA PRO A 461 12.83 22.47 15.85
C PRO A 461 13.36 21.67 17.04
N VAL A 462 14.23 20.68 16.82
CA VAL A 462 14.40 19.55 17.73
C VAL A 462 15.88 19.28 17.94
N PRO A 463 16.32 19.00 19.18
CA PRO A 463 17.74 18.77 19.44
C PRO A 463 18.18 17.43 18.85
N GLY A 464 19.18 17.45 17.96
CA GLY A 464 19.86 16.25 17.46
C GLY A 464 20.11 16.26 15.94
N PRO A 465 21.08 15.47 15.45
CA PRO A 465 21.32 15.34 14.01
C PRO A 465 20.15 14.59 13.36
N LEU A 466 19.30 15.33 12.64
CA LEU A 466 18.21 14.73 11.88
C LEU A 466 18.74 13.96 10.66
N PRO A 467 18.07 12.85 10.27
CA PRO A 467 18.29 12.25 8.96
C PRO A 467 18.18 13.32 7.87
N ALA A 468 19.04 13.26 6.86
CA ALA A 468 19.22 14.36 5.92
C ALA A 468 17.93 14.77 5.18
N GLN A 469 17.05 13.81 4.88
CA GLN A 469 15.73 14.04 4.26
C GLN A 469 14.72 14.80 5.16
N HIS A 470 14.98 14.91 6.46
CA HIS A 470 14.14 15.63 7.43
C HIS A 470 14.64 17.05 7.71
N ARG A 471 15.65 17.52 6.97
CA ARG A 471 15.99 18.95 6.96
C ARG A 471 14.78 19.76 6.53
N VAL A 472 14.61 20.90 7.18
CA VAL A 472 13.43 21.77 7.03
C VAL A 472 13.80 22.96 6.15
N PHE A 473 12.88 23.30 5.25
CA PHE A 473 13.02 24.42 4.32
C PHE A 473 11.83 25.37 4.46
N ASP A 474 12.08 26.67 4.30
CA ASP A 474 11.04 27.69 4.30
C ASP A 474 11.26 28.73 3.20
N PHE A 475 10.20 29.47 2.87
CA PHE A 475 10.23 30.61 1.95
C PHE A 475 10.35 31.91 2.74
N ASP A 476 11.07 32.89 2.17
CA ASP A 476 11.02 34.27 2.63
C ASP A 476 9.59 34.82 2.61
N GLU A 477 9.27 35.73 3.53
CA GLU A 477 7.89 36.21 3.72
C GLU A 477 7.34 36.97 2.50
N ASP A 478 8.19 37.74 1.81
CA ASP A 478 7.84 38.49 0.60
C ASP A 478 7.63 37.57 -0.62
N VAL A 479 8.49 36.55 -0.75
CA VAL A 479 8.39 35.50 -1.76
C VAL A 479 7.11 34.68 -1.57
N ARG A 480 6.83 34.29 -0.32
CA ARG A 480 5.63 33.54 0.08
C ARG A 480 4.36 34.32 -0.26
N GLY A 481 4.30 35.61 0.06
CA GLY A 481 3.17 36.48 -0.26
C GLY A 481 2.87 36.48 -1.76
N SER A 482 3.91 36.71 -2.57
CA SER A 482 3.80 36.77 -4.02
C SER A 482 3.34 35.44 -4.64
N LEU A 483 3.85 34.30 -4.14
CA LEU A 483 3.46 32.97 -4.62
C LEU A 483 2.02 32.61 -4.25
N LEU A 484 1.53 33.00 -3.07
CA LEU A 484 0.16 32.68 -2.64
C LEU A 484 -0.91 33.39 -3.48
N ASP A 485 -0.60 34.53 -4.07
CA ASP A 485 -1.51 35.28 -4.94
C ASP A 485 -1.64 34.67 -6.36
N THR A 486 -0.81 33.69 -6.70
CA THR A 486 -0.79 33.07 -8.06
C THR A 486 -1.84 31.99 -8.27
N VAL A 487 -2.35 31.36 -7.19
CA VAL A 487 -3.25 30.21 -7.25
C VAL A 487 -4.57 30.53 -6.54
N PRO A 488 -5.74 30.10 -7.07
CA PRO A 488 -7.02 30.33 -6.41
C PRO A 488 -7.06 29.78 -4.98
N ARG A 489 -7.55 30.59 -4.05
CA ARG A 489 -7.63 30.28 -2.61
C ARG A 489 -8.34 28.95 -2.32
N ALA A 490 -9.41 28.66 -3.06
CA ALA A 490 -10.16 27.41 -2.91
C ALA A 490 -9.32 26.18 -3.27
N GLU A 491 -8.34 26.33 -4.17
CA GLU A 491 -7.41 25.26 -4.54
C GLU A 491 -6.39 25.00 -3.43
N LEU A 492 -5.76 26.06 -2.89
CA LEU A 492 -4.81 25.94 -1.76
C LEU A 492 -5.46 25.29 -0.52
N LEU A 493 -6.70 25.70 -0.20
CA LEU A 493 -7.46 25.10 0.91
C LEU A 493 -7.83 23.64 0.66
N ARG A 494 -8.16 23.27 -0.58
CA ARG A 494 -8.40 21.86 -0.95
C ARG A 494 -7.15 21.03 -0.76
N THR A 495 -6.01 21.47 -1.31
CA THR A 495 -4.72 20.76 -1.16
C THR A 495 -4.35 20.61 0.32
N SER A 496 -4.47 21.68 1.12
CA SER A 496 -4.20 21.62 2.57
C SER A 496 -5.09 20.60 3.31
N ARG A 497 -6.38 20.51 2.97
CA ARG A 497 -7.31 19.51 3.54
C ARG A 497 -6.98 18.09 3.09
N ASP A 498 -6.56 17.91 1.84
CA ASP A 498 -6.18 16.61 1.28
C ASP A 498 -4.89 16.08 1.94
N ILE A 499 -3.96 17.00 2.21
CA ILE A 499 -2.78 16.75 3.02
C ILE A 499 -3.18 16.34 4.44
N GLY A 500 -4.00 17.14 5.13
CA GLY A 500 -4.50 16.84 6.49
C GLY A 500 -5.15 15.45 6.60
N ARG A 501 -6.05 15.10 5.66
CA ARG A 501 -6.69 13.77 5.59
C ARG A 501 -5.72 12.64 5.27
N SER A 502 -4.61 12.92 4.59
CA SER A 502 -3.56 11.92 4.31
C SER A 502 -2.70 11.67 5.54
N LEU A 503 -2.40 12.70 6.32
CA LEU A 503 -1.67 12.63 7.58
C LEU A 503 -2.49 11.88 8.65
N GLU A 504 -3.79 12.17 8.78
CA GLU A 504 -4.71 11.48 9.70
C GLU A 504 -4.81 9.98 9.43
N ARG A 505 -4.71 9.54 8.17
CA ARG A 505 -4.72 8.12 7.77
C ARG A 505 -3.43 7.38 8.12
N LEU A 506 -2.33 8.11 8.28
CA LEU A 506 -0.99 7.58 8.54
C LEU A 506 -0.65 7.56 10.05
N ALA A 507 -1.33 8.39 10.85
CA ALA A 507 -1.18 8.42 12.30
C ALA A 507 -1.54 7.05 12.94
N GLY A 508 -0.62 6.49 13.74
CA GLY A 508 -0.85 5.28 14.55
C GLY A 508 -0.45 3.93 13.91
N ARG A 509 0.32 3.91 12.80
CA ARG A 509 0.78 2.66 12.15
C ARG A 509 2.27 2.72 11.79
N SER A 510 3.12 2.03 12.57
CA SER A 510 4.50 1.55 12.25
C SER A 510 5.68 2.22 13.01
N PRO A 511 6.80 1.47 13.31
CA PRO A 511 7.76 1.81 14.38
C PRO A 511 9.00 2.69 14.07
N ASP A 512 9.12 3.40 12.94
CA ASP A 512 10.39 4.06 12.60
C ASP A 512 10.22 5.44 11.93
N PHE A 513 10.05 6.58 12.61
CA PHE A 513 9.98 7.87 11.89
C PHE A 513 10.17 9.15 12.74
N PRO A 514 10.66 10.26 12.13
CA PRO A 514 10.36 11.66 12.51
C PRO A 514 10.05 12.62 11.33
N ALA A 515 8.81 13.13 11.25
CA ALA A 515 8.42 14.41 10.63
C ALA A 515 7.18 14.89 11.38
N TRP A 516 7.22 16.11 11.92
CA TRP A 516 6.55 16.44 13.16
C TRP A 516 5.21 17.11 12.88
N LEU A 517 4.12 16.37 13.06
CA LEU A 517 2.76 16.91 13.07
C LEU A 517 2.38 17.22 14.51
N ALA A 518 2.02 18.47 14.83
CA ALA A 518 1.48 18.79 16.15
C ALA A 518 0.22 17.95 16.41
N HIS A 519 0.26 17.08 17.43
CA HIS A 519 -0.80 16.14 17.77
C HIS A 519 -0.90 16.04 19.31
N PRO A 520 -2.12 16.12 19.89
CA PRO A 520 -2.32 16.18 21.34
C PRO A 520 -1.71 15.00 22.11
N ASP A 521 -1.64 13.82 21.49
CA ASP A 521 -1.07 12.60 22.08
C ASP A 521 0.40 12.30 21.65
N GLY A 522 1.14 13.30 21.16
CA GLY A 522 2.54 13.13 20.72
C GLY A 522 3.55 13.01 21.86
N MET A 523 4.56 12.13 21.69
CA MET A 523 5.59 11.84 22.71
C MET A 523 6.81 12.79 22.65
N GLU A 524 6.95 13.61 21.60
CA GLU A 524 8.06 14.58 21.45
C GLU A 524 7.56 16.04 21.37
N ARG A 525 8.40 16.99 21.79
CA ARG A 525 8.02 18.39 22.06
C ARG A 525 8.48 19.35 20.94
N LEU A 526 7.56 20.12 20.34
CA LEU A 526 7.87 21.18 19.37
C LEU A 526 8.01 22.56 20.04
N PRO A 527 8.98 23.40 19.63
CA PRO A 527 9.03 24.82 19.94
C PRO A 527 7.81 25.58 19.38
N ALA A 528 7.39 26.65 20.06
CA ALA A 528 6.21 27.46 19.71
C ALA A 528 6.23 28.10 18.30
N ALA A 529 7.39 28.10 17.61
CA ALA A 529 7.55 28.59 16.26
C ALA A 529 6.91 27.67 15.19
N PHE A 530 6.75 26.37 15.47
CA PHE A 530 6.24 25.38 14.52
C PHE A 530 4.72 25.23 14.65
N ARG A 531 4.00 25.49 13.54
CA ARG A 531 2.55 25.66 13.51
C ARG A 531 1.86 24.38 13.06
N SER A 532 0.74 24.02 13.70
CA SER A 532 -0.14 22.96 13.21
C SER A 532 -0.74 23.33 11.86
N PHE A 533 -0.96 22.38 10.95
CA PHE A 533 -1.61 22.63 9.66
C PHE A 533 -3.01 23.28 9.80
N THR A 534 -3.68 23.06 10.92
CA THR A 534 -4.93 23.74 11.30
C THR A 534 -4.77 25.25 11.58
N VAL A 535 -3.57 25.71 11.95
CA VAL A 535 -3.24 27.14 12.12
C VAL A 535 -2.87 27.78 10.78
N VAL A 536 -2.32 27.01 9.83
CA VAL A 536 -2.11 27.45 8.44
C VAL A 536 -3.46 27.74 7.77
N GLU A 537 -4.46 26.87 7.95
CA GLU A 537 -5.85 27.14 7.51
C GLU A 537 -6.39 28.43 8.17
N ARG A 538 -6.17 28.64 9.47
CA ARG A 538 -6.59 29.88 10.17
C ARG A 538 -5.86 31.15 9.71
N ARG A 539 -4.57 31.08 9.36
CA ARG A 539 -3.79 32.22 8.85
C ARG A 539 -4.14 32.56 7.41
N LEU A 540 -4.32 31.55 6.55
CA LEU A 540 -4.87 31.75 5.21
C LEU A 540 -6.25 32.39 5.30
N LEU A 541 -7.13 31.89 6.18
CA LEU A 541 -8.46 32.47 6.40
C LEU A 541 -8.41 33.90 6.97
N ALA A 542 -7.53 34.18 7.94
CA ALA A 542 -7.37 35.50 8.54
C ALA A 542 -6.78 36.55 7.56
N ARG A 543 -5.80 36.16 6.73
CA ARG A 543 -5.18 37.03 5.70
C ARG A 543 -6.14 37.32 4.55
N PHE A 544 -7.15 36.48 4.35
CA PHE A 544 -8.19 36.67 3.33
C PHE A 544 -9.50 37.28 3.85
N GLY A 545 -9.47 37.88 5.05
CA GLY A 545 -10.59 38.66 5.59
C GLY A 545 -11.73 37.84 6.18
N VAL A 546 -11.56 36.53 6.37
CA VAL A 546 -12.56 35.66 6.99
C VAL A 546 -12.37 35.71 8.51
N THR A 547 -13.18 36.52 9.19
CA THR A 547 -13.25 36.58 10.65
C THR A 547 -14.05 35.39 11.17
N LEU A 548 -13.37 34.35 11.65
CA LEU A 548 -14.02 33.32 12.47
C LEU A 548 -14.23 33.86 13.90
N PRO A 549 -15.35 33.52 14.58
CA PRO A 549 -15.63 34.02 15.92
C PRO A 549 -14.47 33.70 16.87
N ARG A 550 -13.90 34.76 17.45
CA ARG A 550 -12.82 34.69 18.43
C ARG A 550 -13.36 33.99 19.69
N ARG A 551 -13.01 32.71 19.87
CA ARG A 551 -13.19 32.05 21.17
C ARG A 551 -12.17 32.69 22.13
N ALA A 552 -12.68 33.32 23.18
CA ALA A 552 -11.92 34.11 24.13
C ALA A 552 -10.70 33.34 24.68
N ASP A 553 -9.53 34.00 24.66
CA ASP A 553 -8.37 33.59 25.43
C ASP A 553 -8.73 33.67 26.93
N PRO A 554 -8.46 32.63 27.75
CA PRO A 554 -8.55 32.78 29.19
C PRO A 554 -7.32 33.55 29.69
N SER A 555 -7.58 34.66 30.39
CA SER A 555 -6.58 35.37 31.20
C SER A 555 -6.17 34.50 32.41
N PRO A 556 -4.96 34.68 32.96
CA PRO A 556 -4.37 33.78 33.94
C PRO A 556 -4.75 34.14 35.38
N ALA A 557 -4.51 33.18 36.29
CA ALA A 557 -4.61 33.22 37.75
C ALA A 557 -5.97 32.84 38.35
N LEU A 558 -6.03 31.64 38.94
CA LEU A 558 -5.98 31.45 40.40
C LEU A 558 -6.14 29.94 40.72
N GLY A 559 -5.27 29.43 41.60
CA GLY A 559 -5.47 28.18 42.35
C GLY A 559 -4.93 26.92 41.69
N GLU A 560 -3.66 26.61 41.97
CA GLU A 560 -3.20 25.22 42.00
C GLU A 560 -4.01 24.46 43.07
N GLU A 561 -4.61 23.33 42.69
CA GLU A 561 -4.89 22.24 43.62
C GLU A 561 -4.66 20.88 42.93
N PRO A 562 -4.19 19.87 43.69
CA PRO A 562 -3.28 18.86 43.20
C PRO A 562 -3.98 17.74 42.41
N ALA A 563 -3.30 17.25 41.38
CA ALA A 563 -3.66 16.02 40.69
C ALA A 563 -3.48 14.83 41.66
N ALA A 564 -4.55 14.45 42.33
CA ALA A 564 -4.62 13.22 43.11
C ALA A 564 -4.92 12.02 42.20
N GLU A 565 -4.03 11.04 42.26
CA GLU A 565 -4.20 9.68 41.75
C GLU A 565 -5.47 9.05 42.36
N ALA A 566 -6.42 8.60 41.53
CA ALA A 566 -7.40 7.58 41.89
C ALA A 566 -8.02 6.94 40.64
N SER A 567 -7.62 5.69 40.38
CA SER A 567 -8.23 4.79 39.40
C SER A 567 -9.65 4.41 39.82
N GLY A 568 -10.66 4.89 39.10
CA GLY A 568 -12.04 4.39 39.16
C GLY A 568 -12.37 3.44 37.99
N PRO A 569 -13.40 2.59 38.10
CA PRO A 569 -13.72 1.60 37.08
C PRO A 569 -14.46 2.24 35.89
N GLY A 570 -13.76 2.41 34.77
CA GLY A 570 -14.34 2.79 33.46
C GLY A 570 -14.35 4.29 33.15
N ASP A 571 -14.91 4.64 31.98
CA ASP A 571 -15.01 5.96 31.30
C ASP A 571 -15.63 7.14 32.12
N TRP A 572 -15.73 7.05 33.46
CA TRP A 572 -16.28 8.09 34.35
C TRP A 572 -15.15 8.86 35.04
N GLY A 573 -15.19 10.19 34.98
CA GLY A 573 -14.23 11.06 35.67
C GLY A 573 -14.55 11.23 37.16
N PRO A 574 -13.61 11.76 37.95
CA PRO A 574 -13.83 12.03 39.37
C PRO A 574 -14.91 13.10 39.59
N MET A 575 -15.58 13.03 40.75
CA MET A 575 -16.51 14.06 41.21
C MET A 575 -15.74 15.37 41.49
N LEU A 576 -16.33 16.51 41.15
CA LEU A 576 -15.78 17.82 41.52
C LEU A 576 -16.28 18.22 42.92
N PRO A 577 -15.53 19.05 43.67
CA PRO A 577 -15.98 19.56 44.97
C PRO A 577 -17.31 20.34 44.92
N SER A 578 -17.70 20.84 43.75
CA SER A 578 -18.96 21.57 43.51
C SER A 578 -20.13 20.68 43.11
N ASP A 579 -19.92 19.37 42.92
CA ASP A 579 -20.99 18.42 42.59
C ASP A 579 -21.74 17.96 43.85
N PRO A 580 -23.07 17.79 43.81
CA PRO A 580 -23.84 17.31 44.96
C PRO A 580 -23.52 15.84 45.29
N GLU A 581 -23.36 15.50 46.57
CA GLU A 581 -23.10 14.11 46.99
C GLU A 581 -24.30 13.17 46.74
N ARG A 582 -25.52 13.72 46.83
CA ARG A 582 -26.78 13.01 46.57
C ARG A 582 -27.72 13.85 45.72
N LEU A 583 -28.40 13.20 44.78
CA LEU A 583 -29.52 13.77 44.03
C LEU A 583 -30.70 12.81 44.10
N GLY A 584 -31.77 13.24 44.78
CA GLY A 584 -32.88 12.35 45.10
C GLY A 584 -32.42 11.15 45.96
N PRO A 585 -32.87 9.93 45.66
CA PRO A 585 -32.44 8.73 46.38
C PRO A 585 -31.04 8.21 45.95
N TYR A 586 -30.37 8.88 45.02
CA TYR A 586 -29.11 8.39 44.43
C TYR A 586 -27.89 9.10 45.02
N ARG A 587 -26.92 8.31 45.52
CA ARG A 587 -25.56 8.78 45.84
C ARG A 587 -24.72 8.79 44.58
N LEU A 588 -24.04 9.92 44.31
CA LEU A 588 -23.26 10.11 43.09
C LEU A 588 -21.82 9.61 43.28
N LEU A 589 -21.32 8.85 42.30
CA LEU A 589 -20.07 8.08 42.38
C LEU A 589 -19.04 8.48 41.31
N GLY A 590 -19.46 9.16 40.25
CA GLY A 590 -18.60 9.54 39.15
C GLY A 590 -19.30 10.46 38.17
N ARG A 591 -18.52 11.21 37.40
CA ARG A 591 -18.99 12.35 36.61
C ARG A 591 -18.65 12.20 35.14
N ARG A 592 -19.58 12.59 34.27
CA ARG A 592 -19.36 12.81 32.84
C ARG A 592 -19.87 14.19 32.40
N PRO A 593 -19.02 15.03 31.79
CA PRO A 593 -19.44 16.34 31.31
C PRO A 593 -20.33 16.20 30.06
N GLY A 594 -21.53 16.78 30.10
CA GLY A 594 -22.39 16.99 28.93
C GLY A 594 -22.40 18.45 28.47
N SER A 595 -22.90 18.72 27.27
CA SER A 595 -22.91 20.04 26.65
C SER A 595 -23.80 21.06 27.37
N ARG A 596 -24.94 20.64 27.91
CA ARG A 596 -25.90 21.48 28.65
C ARG A 596 -26.30 20.91 30.03
N THR A 597 -26.03 19.64 30.27
CA THR A 597 -26.32 18.92 31.52
C THR A 597 -25.07 18.19 31.99
N VAL A 598 -25.04 17.76 33.26
CA VAL A 598 -24.01 16.84 33.76
C VAL A 598 -24.66 15.49 34.00
N VAL A 599 -23.98 14.41 33.62
CA VAL A 599 -24.44 13.05 33.90
C VAL A 599 -23.55 12.48 34.99
N TYR A 600 -24.18 11.94 36.02
CA TYR A 600 -23.53 11.29 37.15
C TYR A 600 -23.87 9.80 37.15
N LEU A 601 -22.93 8.99 37.60
CA LEU A 601 -23.21 7.62 37.99
C LEU A 601 -23.80 7.65 39.40
N GLY A 602 -25.08 7.28 39.53
CA GLY A 602 -25.79 7.24 40.81
C GLY A 602 -26.01 5.81 41.30
N ARG A 603 -25.97 5.60 42.61
CA ARG A 603 -26.39 4.36 43.26
C ARG A 603 -27.51 4.65 44.26
N ASP A 604 -28.63 3.94 44.17
CA ASP A 604 -29.71 4.05 45.14
C ASP A 604 -29.41 3.30 46.44
N ASP A 605 -30.23 3.50 47.47
CA ASP A 605 -30.06 2.85 48.77
C ASP A 605 -30.30 1.31 48.71
N GLN A 606 -30.80 0.76 47.60
CA GLN A 606 -30.99 -0.67 47.35
C GLN A 606 -29.80 -1.28 46.54
N GLY A 607 -28.78 -0.48 46.22
CA GLY A 607 -27.61 -0.91 45.45
C GLY A 607 -27.77 -0.86 43.93
N GLY A 608 -28.94 -0.46 43.42
CA GLY A 608 -29.21 -0.25 42.00
C GLY A 608 -28.41 0.91 41.43
N THR A 609 -27.92 0.77 40.20
CA THR A 609 -27.14 1.81 39.51
C THR A 609 -27.96 2.52 38.45
N ALA A 610 -27.83 3.84 38.39
CA ALA A 610 -28.56 4.70 37.47
C ALA A 610 -27.64 5.77 36.88
N ALA A 611 -27.94 6.21 35.66
CA ALA A 611 -27.39 7.44 35.11
C ALA A 611 -28.26 8.61 35.57
N VAL A 612 -27.76 9.45 36.47
CA VAL A 612 -28.48 10.61 37.02
C VAL A 612 -28.05 11.85 36.27
N ARG A 613 -28.95 12.44 35.48
CA ARG A 613 -28.67 13.67 34.73
C ARG A 613 -29.26 14.87 35.45
N ALA A 614 -28.43 15.88 35.70
CA ALA A 614 -28.84 17.12 36.35
C ALA A 614 -28.55 18.35 35.48
N ALA A 615 -29.39 19.37 35.63
CA ALA A 615 -29.14 20.68 35.05
C ALA A 615 -27.92 21.31 35.74
N ARG A 616 -27.07 22.00 34.97
CA ARG A 616 -25.98 22.78 35.58
C ARG A 616 -26.59 23.96 36.34
N PRO A 617 -26.19 24.20 37.60
CA PRO A 617 -26.73 25.29 38.42
C PRO A 617 -26.40 26.69 37.84
N GLU A 618 -25.37 26.78 36.99
CA GLU A 618 -24.90 28.02 36.34
C GLU A 618 -25.67 28.39 35.05
N LEU A 619 -26.61 27.54 34.58
CA LEU A 619 -27.36 27.77 33.34
C LEU A 619 -28.82 28.20 33.62
N PRO A 620 -29.43 29.05 32.76
CA PRO A 620 -30.76 29.63 33.00
C PRO A 620 -31.88 28.59 33.13
N ALA A 621 -33.00 28.99 33.76
CA ALA A 621 -34.19 28.17 34.06
C ALA A 621 -34.73 27.35 32.88
N ALA A 622 -34.49 27.77 31.64
CA ALA A 622 -34.77 27.04 30.41
C ALA A 622 -34.17 25.61 30.38
N THR A 623 -33.06 25.36 31.10
CA THR A 623 -32.43 24.02 31.17
C THR A 623 -33.27 23.01 31.97
N ALA A 624 -34.07 23.46 32.93
CA ALA A 624 -34.98 22.60 33.70
C ALA A 624 -36.17 22.12 32.85
N GLN A 625 -36.64 22.97 31.93
CA GLN A 625 -37.72 22.63 31.00
C GLN A 625 -37.30 21.57 29.97
N LEU A 626 -36.02 21.57 29.57
CA LEU A 626 -35.44 20.52 28.71
C LEU A 626 -35.38 19.15 29.41
N LEU A 627 -35.09 19.10 30.72
CA LEU A 627 -35.13 17.85 31.49
C LEU A 627 -36.56 17.35 31.73
N THR A 628 -37.52 18.26 31.82
CA THR A 628 -38.95 17.93 31.91
C THR A 628 -39.44 17.31 30.59
N THR A 629 -39.04 17.90 29.47
CA THR A 629 -39.31 17.39 28.11
C THR A 629 -38.69 16.00 27.92
N GLU A 630 -37.43 15.83 28.34
CA GLU A 630 -36.74 14.53 28.28
C GLU A 630 -37.43 13.47 29.16
N ALA A 631 -37.83 13.83 30.39
CA ALA A 631 -38.57 12.92 31.27
C ALA A 631 -39.89 12.44 30.64
N GLU A 632 -40.64 13.35 30.01
CA GLU A 632 -41.89 13.00 29.33
C GLU A 632 -41.66 12.10 28.12
N ALA A 633 -40.64 12.38 27.31
CA ALA A 633 -40.27 11.53 26.18
C ALA A 633 -39.86 10.12 26.65
N LEU A 634 -39.04 10.01 27.70
CA LEU A 634 -38.61 8.71 28.25
C LEU A 634 -39.79 7.94 28.87
N ARG A 635 -40.75 8.63 29.50
CA ARG A 635 -41.98 8.03 30.06
C ARG A 635 -42.86 7.42 28.97
N ARG A 636 -43.09 8.15 27.87
CA ARG A 636 -43.91 7.66 26.73
C ARG A 636 -43.24 6.54 25.94
N LEU A 637 -41.92 6.56 25.83
CA LEU A 637 -41.15 5.49 25.15
C LEU A 637 -40.98 4.25 26.04
N ASN A 638 -41.05 4.39 27.37
CA ASN A 638 -41.06 3.30 28.36
C ASN A 638 -40.00 2.21 28.10
N GLY A 639 -38.74 2.63 27.91
CA GLY A 639 -37.62 1.70 27.69
C GLY A 639 -37.49 1.15 26.26
N ARG A 640 -38.40 1.48 25.34
CA ARG A 640 -38.32 1.08 23.92
C ARG A 640 -37.57 2.14 23.13
N TYR A 641 -36.41 1.76 22.57
CA TYR A 641 -35.51 2.66 21.82
C TYR A 641 -35.01 3.89 22.60
N ALA A 642 -35.19 3.92 23.92
CA ALA A 642 -34.66 4.92 24.83
C ALA A 642 -34.43 4.30 26.22
N PRO A 643 -33.52 4.83 27.06
CA PRO A 643 -33.34 4.33 28.43
C PRO A 643 -34.64 4.38 29.25
N ALA A 644 -34.88 3.39 30.11
CA ALA A 644 -36.02 3.44 31.02
C ALA A 644 -35.85 4.59 32.04
N LEU A 645 -36.92 5.37 32.25
CA LEU A 645 -36.95 6.39 33.29
C LEU A 645 -37.17 5.73 34.65
N LEU A 646 -36.27 5.96 35.61
CA LEU A 646 -36.33 5.35 36.94
C LEU A 646 -36.94 6.32 37.96
N ALA A 647 -36.54 7.58 37.93
CA ALA A 647 -37.06 8.61 38.83
C ALA A 647 -36.85 10.02 38.25
N THR A 648 -37.59 11.00 38.75
CA THR A 648 -37.48 12.40 38.33
C THR A 648 -37.62 13.34 39.51
N GLY A 649 -36.81 14.40 39.54
CA GLY A 649 -36.93 15.53 40.44
C GLY A 649 -36.92 16.84 39.67
N VAL A 650 -37.81 16.99 38.69
CA VAL A 650 -37.85 18.17 37.80
C VAL A 650 -38.58 19.39 38.41
N LEU A 651 -39.31 19.18 39.51
CA LEU A 651 -40.12 20.22 40.18
C LEU A 651 -39.34 21.04 41.23
N ARG A 652 -38.12 20.64 41.60
CA ARG A 652 -37.26 21.36 42.56
C ARG A 652 -35.84 21.50 42.01
N PRO A 653 -35.22 22.70 42.05
CA PRO A 653 -33.84 22.88 41.62
C PRO A 653 -32.85 22.22 42.61
N PRO A 654 -31.73 21.63 42.11
CA PRO A 654 -31.42 21.43 40.70
C PRO A 654 -32.30 20.33 40.08
N ALA A 655 -32.92 20.61 38.93
CA ALA A 655 -33.76 19.64 38.25
C ALA A 655 -32.92 18.43 37.80
N TRP A 656 -33.42 17.22 38.04
CA TRP A 656 -32.72 15.99 37.68
C TRP A 656 -33.67 14.89 37.20
N ILE A 657 -33.13 13.96 36.42
CA ILE A 657 -33.78 12.73 35.99
C ILE A 657 -32.81 11.56 36.20
N ALA A 658 -33.30 10.42 36.65
CA ALA A 658 -32.55 9.18 36.77
C ALA A 658 -33.06 8.19 35.71
N MET A 659 -32.13 7.66 34.92
CA MET A 659 -32.43 6.71 33.85
C MET A 659 -31.58 5.46 33.99
N GLN A 660 -32.06 4.36 33.41
CA GLN A 660 -31.32 3.10 33.38
C GLN A 660 -29.93 3.31 32.76
N LEU A 661 -28.90 2.82 33.45
CA LEU A 661 -27.52 2.86 32.96
C LEU A 661 -27.36 1.85 31.82
N VAL A 662 -26.95 2.31 30.64
CA VAL A 662 -26.73 1.46 29.46
C VAL A 662 -25.24 1.12 29.36
N THR A 663 -24.90 -0.16 29.51
CA THR A 663 -23.53 -0.69 29.45
C THR A 663 -23.41 -1.80 28.40
N GLN A 664 -22.20 -1.98 27.85
CA GLN A 664 -21.90 -3.04 26.89
C GLN A 664 -20.98 -4.12 27.51
N GLY A 665 -21.45 -5.37 27.58
CA GLY A 665 -20.67 -6.52 28.03
C GLY A 665 -20.37 -6.56 29.54
N ALA A 666 -19.50 -7.48 29.97
CA ALA A 666 -19.14 -7.68 31.38
C ALA A 666 -18.26 -6.55 31.98
N GLY A 667 -17.75 -5.63 31.15
CA GLY A 667 -17.09 -4.40 31.59
C GLY A 667 -18.03 -3.21 31.39
N HIS A 668 -18.01 -2.22 32.27
CA HIS A 668 -18.84 -0.99 32.19
C HIS A 668 -18.44 -0.06 31.02
N THR A 669 -18.34 -0.59 29.81
CA THR A 669 -17.99 0.15 28.59
C THR A 669 -19.22 0.80 27.98
N THR A 670 -19.07 2.04 27.53
CA THR A 670 -20.16 2.81 26.93
C THR A 670 -20.45 2.26 25.53
N PRO A 671 -21.71 1.97 25.16
CA PRO A 671 -22.05 1.59 23.79
C PRO A 671 -21.67 2.71 22.81
N PRO A 672 -21.16 2.38 21.61
CA PRO A 672 -20.70 3.37 20.64
C PRO A 672 -21.86 4.18 20.07
N LEU A 673 -21.59 5.45 19.75
CA LEU A 673 -22.49 6.22 18.89
C LEU A 673 -22.43 5.69 17.46
N LEU A 674 -23.53 5.83 16.71
CA LEU A 674 -23.60 5.41 15.31
C LEU A 674 -22.49 6.07 14.49
N ARG A 675 -22.17 7.34 14.75
CA ARG A 675 -21.04 8.04 14.10
C ARG A 675 -19.68 7.36 14.32
N ASP A 676 -19.44 6.78 15.49
CA ASP A 676 -18.18 6.14 15.84
C ASP A 676 -18.10 4.75 15.22
N LEU A 677 -19.22 4.02 15.19
CA LEU A 677 -19.37 2.76 14.46
C LEU A 677 -19.12 2.95 12.96
N LEU A 678 -19.71 3.98 12.34
CA LEU A 678 -19.51 4.29 10.92
C LEU A 678 -18.08 4.77 10.59
N ARG A 679 -17.31 5.21 11.60
CA ARG A 679 -15.89 5.57 11.46
C ARG A 679 -14.95 4.38 11.64
N ALA A 680 -15.34 3.41 12.48
CA ALA A 680 -14.58 2.22 12.77
C ALA A 680 -14.78 1.17 11.67
N VAL A 681 -13.90 1.15 10.67
CA VAL A 681 -13.88 0.07 9.65
C VAL A 681 -12.92 -1.02 10.12
N PRO A 682 -13.40 -2.26 10.40
CA PRO A 682 -12.53 -3.37 10.78
C PRO A 682 -11.49 -3.67 9.68
N PRO A 683 -10.25 -4.05 10.05
CA PRO A 683 -9.22 -4.38 9.07
C PRO A 683 -9.70 -5.50 8.13
N GLY A 684 -9.71 -5.22 6.83
CA GLY A 684 -10.12 -6.17 5.80
C GLY A 684 -11.60 -6.10 5.36
N ARG A 685 -12.40 -5.19 5.93
CA ARG A 685 -13.76 -4.87 5.43
C ARG A 685 -13.80 -3.52 4.70
N GLN A 686 -14.68 -3.40 3.69
CA GLN A 686 -14.88 -2.17 2.90
C GLN A 686 -16.00 -1.26 3.48
N SER A 687 -16.71 -1.75 4.50
CA SER A 687 -17.78 -1.03 5.22
C SER A 687 -17.77 -1.47 6.69
N ALA A 688 -18.23 -0.58 7.59
CA ALA A 688 -18.46 -0.93 8.99
C ALA A 688 -19.64 -1.89 9.17
N LEU A 689 -20.67 -1.74 8.32
CA LEU A 689 -21.89 -2.55 8.29
C LEU A 689 -21.95 -3.35 6.98
N ASP A 690 -22.35 -4.62 7.06
CA ASP A 690 -22.74 -5.40 5.89
C ASP A 690 -24.20 -5.07 5.46
N ILE A 691 -24.69 -5.70 4.40
CA ILE A 691 -26.03 -5.42 3.86
C ILE A 691 -27.10 -5.69 4.92
N LEU A 692 -27.01 -6.83 5.61
CA LEU A 692 -27.97 -7.20 6.66
C LEU A 692 -27.88 -6.23 7.85
N GLY A 693 -26.68 -5.91 8.34
CA GLY A 693 -26.47 -4.95 9.41
C GLY A 693 -26.98 -3.54 9.07
N SER A 694 -26.81 -3.09 7.82
CA SER A 694 -27.34 -1.79 7.36
C SER A 694 -28.87 -1.77 7.31
N LEU A 695 -29.52 -2.88 6.92
CA LEU A 695 -30.97 -2.99 6.87
C LEU A 695 -31.60 -3.11 8.25
N THR A 696 -31.02 -3.95 9.12
CA THR A 696 -31.49 -4.14 10.49
C THR A 696 -31.35 -2.84 11.28
N LEU A 697 -30.23 -2.13 11.13
CA LEU A 697 -30.05 -0.81 11.72
C LEU A 697 -31.05 0.22 11.16
N GLY A 698 -31.24 0.24 9.84
CA GLY A 698 -32.21 1.13 9.20
C GLY A 698 -33.64 0.87 9.67
N TRP A 699 -34.02 -0.40 9.81
CA TRP A 699 -35.33 -0.82 10.32
C TRP A 699 -35.55 -0.32 11.75
N HIS A 700 -34.60 -0.56 12.66
CA HIS A 700 -34.71 -0.08 14.04
C HIS A 700 -34.80 1.45 14.14
N LEU A 701 -34.11 2.19 13.27
CA LEU A 701 -34.22 3.65 13.21
C LEU A 701 -35.61 4.13 12.75
N ALA A 702 -36.16 3.49 11.71
CA ALA A 702 -37.48 3.82 11.20
C ALA A 702 -38.60 3.43 12.19
N ASP A 703 -38.46 2.28 12.85
CA ASP A 703 -39.38 1.79 13.87
C ASP A 703 -39.35 2.67 15.15
N ALA A 704 -38.16 3.08 15.59
CA ALA A 704 -38.00 4.02 16.70
C ALA A 704 -38.67 5.37 16.42
N LEU A 705 -38.46 5.93 15.21
CA LEU A 705 -39.10 7.19 14.82
C LEU A 705 -40.62 7.04 14.67
N SER A 706 -41.10 5.91 14.14
CA SER A 706 -42.53 5.58 14.07
C SER A 706 -43.16 5.55 15.46
N LEU A 707 -42.48 4.93 16.44
CA LEU A 707 -42.93 4.90 17.82
C LEU A 707 -42.99 6.30 18.44
N CYS A 708 -41.99 7.16 18.18
CA CYS A 708 -42.02 8.55 18.61
C CYS A 708 -43.26 9.28 18.07
N HIS A 709 -43.51 9.20 16.76
CA HIS A 709 -44.65 9.88 16.13
C HIS A 709 -46.00 9.38 16.67
N LEU A 710 -46.14 8.07 16.93
CA LEU A 710 -47.34 7.49 17.54
C LEU A 710 -47.59 7.98 18.97
N GLN A 711 -46.53 8.34 19.70
CA GLN A 711 -46.60 8.87 21.06
C GLN A 711 -46.64 10.41 21.11
N GLY A 712 -46.85 11.08 19.98
CA GLY A 712 -46.87 12.54 19.90
C GLY A 712 -45.49 13.19 20.07
N LEU A 713 -44.40 12.43 19.93
CA LEU A 713 -43.02 12.89 20.07
C LEU A 713 -42.38 13.15 18.71
N VAL A 714 -41.76 14.32 18.55
CA VAL A 714 -41.00 14.67 17.34
C VAL A 714 -39.59 15.15 17.71
N PRO A 715 -38.56 14.30 17.55
CA PRO A 715 -37.18 14.70 17.82
C PRO A 715 -36.74 15.85 16.91
N ALA A 716 -36.09 16.88 17.47
CA ALA A 716 -35.61 18.01 16.67
C ALA A 716 -34.37 17.72 15.83
N ARG A 717 -33.60 16.67 16.20
CA ARG A 717 -32.40 16.22 15.48
C ARG A 717 -32.23 14.71 15.57
N LEU A 718 -32.37 14.04 14.43
CA LEU A 718 -32.09 12.63 14.23
C LEU A 718 -30.84 12.47 13.36
N THR A 719 -29.65 12.48 13.98
CA THR A 719 -28.36 12.37 13.28
C THR A 719 -27.50 11.24 13.86
N ALA A 720 -26.38 10.92 13.21
CA ALA A 720 -25.49 9.85 13.68
C ALA A 720 -24.84 10.14 15.05
N ASP A 721 -24.91 11.39 15.52
CA ASP A 721 -24.44 11.83 16.84
C ASP A 721 -25.50 11.65 17.94
N THR A 722 -26.78 11.44 17.57
CA THR A 722 -27.90 11.26 18.51
C THR A 722 -28.39 9.81 18.56
N VAL A 723 -27.74 8.88 17.88
CA VAL A 723 -28.08 7.45 17.89
C VAL A 723 -26.97 6.67 18.57
N ILE A 724 -27.32 5.93 19.62
CA ILE A 724 -26.45 4.97 20.30
C ILE A 724 -26.76 3.57 19.74
N VAL A 725 -25.74 2.82 19.32
CA VAL A 725 -25.92 1.46 18.80
C VAL A 725 -25.58 0.46 19.90
N THR A 726 -26.57 -0.33 20.30
CA THR A 726 -26.38 -1.46 21.21
C THR A 726 -26.16 -2.73 20.38
N GLY A 727 -25.65 -3.81 20.99
CA GLY A 727 -25.36 -5.05 20.25
C GLY A 727 -26.56 -5.60 19.47
N ARG A 728 -27.81 -5.26 19.85
CA ARG A 728 -29.03 -5.85 19.25
C ARG A 728 -30.14 -4.83 18.91
N SER A 729 -29.94 -3.53 19.13
CA SER A 729 -30.94 -2.47 18.90
C SER A 729 -30.29 -1.07 18.91
N VAL A 730 -31.07 -0.01 18.73
CA VAL A 730 -30.63 1.40 18.84
C VAL A 730 -31.28 2.10 20.03
N LEU A 731 -30.61 3.12 20.57
CA LEU A 731 -31.20 4.05 21.53
C LEU A 731 -31.09 5.48 21.01
N LEU A 732 -32.18 6.24 21.09
CA LEU A 732 -32.23 7.65 20.76
C LEU A 732 -31.72 8.47 21.95
N ALA A 733 -30.68 9.26 21.70
CA ALA A 733 -30.14 10.27 22.60
C ALA A 733 -30.60 11.67 22.19
N GLY A 734 -30.49 12.66 23.09
CA GLY A 734 -30.88 14.04 22.78
C GLY A 734 -32.39 14.30 22.78
N LEU A 735 -33.15 13.45 23.48
CA LEU A 735 -34.60 13.60 23.67
C LEU A 735 -35.01 14.86 24.46
N SER A 736 -34.04 15.60 25.01
CA SER A 736 -34.27 16.91 25.63
C SER A 736 -34.73 17.97 24.63
N ASP A 737 -34.32 17.86 23.37
CA ASP A 737 -34.71 18.76 22.28
C ASP A 737 -35.80 18.08 21.43
N CYS A 738 -36.91 17.66 22.04
CA CYS A 738 -38.05 16.99 21.39
C CYS A 738 -39.31 17.87 21.48
N ALA A 739 -40.17 17.87 20.46
CA ALA A 739 -41.51 18.42 20.59
C ALA A 739 -42.47 17.34 21.13
N VAL A 740 -43.29 17.71 22.10
CA VAL A 740 -44.29 16.83 22.72
C VAL A 740 -45.65 17.41 22.41
N ASP A 741 -46.49 16.67 21.67
CA ASP A 741 -47.82 17.09 21.24
C ASP A 741 -47.85 18.46 20.52
N GLY A 742 -46.76 18.79 19.82
CA GLY A 742 -46.60 20.06 19.08
C GLY A 742 -45.96 21.20 19.88
N GLU A 743 -45.78 21.04 21.19
CA GLU A 743 -45.06 22.02 22.03
C GLU A 743 -43.55 21.74 22.01
N TYR A 744 -42.74 22.77 21.71
CA TYR A 744 -41.29 22.67 21.63
C TYR A 744 -40.62 23.67 22.57
N ALA A 745 -39.86 23.16 23.55
CA ALA A 745 -39.18 23.97 24.56
C ALA A 745 -37.79 24.50 24.12
N GLY A 746 -37.30 24.13 22.94
CA GLY A 746 -35.99 24.52 22.43
C GLY A 746 -35.98 25.84 21.64
N THR A 747 -34.80 26.27 21.19
CA THR A 747 -34.64 27.49 20.39
C THR A 747 -34.79 27.20 18.89
N GLY A 748 -35.76 27.82 18.23
CA GLY A 748 -35.99 27.70 16.78
C GLY A 748 -37.40 27.26 16.41
N PRO A 749 -37.67 26.95 15.12
CA PRO A 749 -38.97 26.44 14.70
C PRO A 749 -39.22 25.06 15.30
N ALA A 750 -40.48 24.79 15.69
CA ALA A 750 -40.88 23.50 16.22
C ALA A 750 -40.62 22.39 15.18
N PRO A 751 -40.01 21.26 15.58
CA PRO A 751 -39.75 20.17 14.68
C PRO A 751 -41.07 19.54 14.21
N THR A 752 -41.09 19.12 12.95
CA THR A 752 -42.26 18.50 12.32
C THR A 752 -41.98 17.04 11.99
N GLN A 753 -43.02 16.20 12.02
CA GLN A 753 -42.87 14.77 11.67
C GLN A 753 -42.24 14.59 10.27
N ALA A 754 -42.65 15.40 9.30
CA ALA A 754 -42.07 15.40 7.96
C ALA A 754 -40.58 15.82 7.96
N GLY A 755 -40.17 16.72 8.87
CA GLY A 755 -38.77 17.08 9.09
C GLY A 755 -37.94 15.90 9.62
N SER A 756 -38.43 15.21 10.65
CA SER A 756 -37.75 14.05 11.22
C SER A 756 -37.68 12.86 10.25
N VAL A 757 -38.67 12.68 9.35
CA VAL A 757 -38.62 11.69 8.25
C VAL A 757 -37.52 12.02 7.25
N ARG A 758 -37.30 13.31 6.94
CA ARG A 758 -36.18 13.72 6.07
C ARG A 758 -34.83 13.38 6.70
N GLU A 759 -34.69 13.61 8.00
CA GLU A 759 -33.47 13.25 8.74
C GLU A 759 -33.26 11.72 8.79
N LEU A 760 -34.33 10.93 8.93
CA LEU A 760 -34.29 9.48 8.76
C LEU A 760 -33.79 9.08 7.36
N GLY A 761 -34.26 9.75 6.29
CA GLY A 761 -33.78 9.53 4.92
C GLY A 761 -32.28 9.78 4.77
N GLU A 762 -31.75 10.84 5.40
CA GLU A 762 -30.31 11.14 5.41
C GLU A 762 -29.50 10.07 6.15
N LEU A 763 -30.02 9.55 7.27
CA LEU A 763 -29.40 8.45 8.00
C LEU A 763 -29.41 7.14 7.20
N LEU A 764 -30.53 6.78 6.58
CA LEU A 764 -30.64 5.60 5.73
C LEU A 764 -29.67 5.68 4.55
N ARG A 765 -29.49 6.87 3.98
CA ARG A 765 -28.46 7.15 2.95
C ARG A 765 -27.04 6.98 3.49
N LEU A 766 -26.79 7.44 4.70
CA LEU A 766 -25.47 7.37 5.34
C LEU A 766 -25.06 5.92 5.67
N ILE A 767 -25.95 5.13 6.28
CA ILE A 767 -25.66 3.74 6.68
C ILE A 767 -25.57 2.78 5.49
N SER A 768 -26.14 3.15 4.34
CA SER A 768 -26.13 2.36 3.11
C SER A 768 -24.99 2.71 2.15
N THR A 769 -24.07 3.62 2.52
CA THR A 769 -22.96 4.04 1.62
C THR A 769 -21.66 3.30 1.96
N LYS A 770 -21.06 2.61 0.99
CA LYS A 770 -19.74 1.95 1.12
C LYS A 770 -18.64 3.01 1.11
N ARG A 771 -17.55 2.82 1.85
CA ARG A 771 -16.39 3.72 1.80
C ARG A 771 -15.35 3.16 0.85
N THR A 772 -15.48 3.49 -0.43
CA THR A 772 -14.48 3.16 -1.46
C THR A 772 -13.56 4.36 -1.72
N PRO A 773 -12.23 4.20 -1.79
CA PRO A 773 -11.30 5.29 -2.07
C PRO A 773 -11.22 5.70 -3.56
N ALA A 774 -12.00 5.07 -4.44
CA ALA A 774 -12.04 5.36 -5.87
C ALA A 774 -13.50 5.60 -6.30
N LEU A 775 -13.71 6.63 -7.12
CA LEU A 775 -14.98 7.16 -7.64
C LEU A 775 -15.81 8.00 -6.66
N ARG A 776 -15.71 9.33 -6.82
CA ARG A 776 -16.80 10.25 -6.48
C ARG A 776 -17.73 10.36 -7.68
N THR A 777 -18.62 9.38 -7.82
CA THR A 777 -19.85 9.54 -8.60
C THR A 777 -21.02 9.62 -7.65
N SER A 778 -22.06 10.35 -8.07
CA SER A 778 -23.30 10.72 -7.39
C SER A 778 -24.23 9.55 -7.01
N GLN A 779 -23.69 8.37 -6.76
CA GLN A 779 -24.50 7.18 -6.41
C GLN A 779 -24.55 7.00 -4.90
N ASP A 780 -25.57 7.61 -4.30
CA ASP A 780 -26.00 7.39 -2.93
C ASP A 780 -26.49 5.93 -2.74
N MET A 781 -26.36 5.37 -1.53
CA MET A 781 -26.88 4.03 -1.15
C MET A 781 -26.21 2.84 -1.86
N GLN A 782 -24.88 2.79 -1.87
CA GLN A 782 -24.05 1.77 -2.55
C GLN A 782 -24.22 0.32 -2.03
N LEU A 783 -24.70 0.13 -0.80
CA LEU A 783 -25.07 -1.18 -0.24
C LEU A 783 -26.41 -1.67 -0.80
N TRP A 784 -27.26 -0.78 -1.31
CA TRP A 784 -28.60 -1.05 -1.83
C TRP A 784 -28.72 -0.68 -3.32
N GLN A 785 -27.68 -0.97 -4.11
CA GLN A 785 -27.67 -0.73 -5.57
C GLN A 785 -28.28 -1.91 -6.34
N GLY A 786 -28.80 -1.70 -7.56
CA GLY A 786 -29.41 -2.74 -8.39
C GLY A 786 -30.95 -2.75 -8.39
N ASP A 787 -31.54 -3.48 -9.33
CA ASP A 787 -32.98 -3.40 -9.65
C ASP A 787 -33.88 -3.91 -8.52
N SER A 788 -33.43 -4.92 -7.76
CA SER A 788 -34.15 -5.45 -6.59
C SER A 788 -34.27 -4.46 -5.43
N TRP A 789 -33.43 -3.43 -5.40
CA TRP A 789 -33.38 -2.41 -4.35
C TRP A 789 -34.00 -1.09 -4.78
N GLN A 790 -34.43 -0.98 -6.03
CA GLN A 790 -35.08 0.22 -6.54
C GLN A 790 -36.28 0.65 -5.67
N PRO A 791 -37.19 -0.24 -5.22
CA PRO A 791 -38.28 0.16 -4.33
C PRO A 791 -37.80 0.71 -2.97
N LEU A 792 -36.72 0.15 -2.41
CA LEU A 792 -36.14 0.65 -1.16
C LEU A 792 -35.45 2.00 -1.36
N ARG A 793 -34.72 2.20 -2.46
CA ARG A 793 -34.08 3.48 -2.79
C ARG A 793 -35.12 4.55 -3.07
N ASP A 794 -36.18 4.22 -3.80
CA ASP A 794 -37.31 5.12 -4.03
C ASP A 794 -37.98 5.49 -2.70
N GLN A 795 -38.13 4.55 -1.76
CA GLN A 795 -38.59 4.86 -0.40
C GLN A 795 -37.70 5.89 0.30
N VAL A 796 -36.38 5.70 0.27
CA VAL A 796 -35.41 6.59 0.92
C VAL A 796 -35.40 7.96 0.25
N LEU A 797 -35.50 8.02 -1.08
CA LEU A 797 -35.60 9.28 -1.83
C LEU A 797 -36.92 10.01 -1.55
N ARG A 798 -38.05 9.29 -1.40
CA ARG A 798 -39.33 9.87 -0.95
C ARG A 798 -39.23 10.47 0.45
N CYS A 799 -38.44 9.88 1.37
CA CYS A 799 -38.15 10.52 2.66
C CYS A 799 -37.41 11.87 2.50
N LEU A 800 -36.58 12.00 1.47
CA LEU A 800 -35.78 13.19 1.18
C LEU A 800 -36.49 14.23 0.28
N ASP A 801 -37.77 14.01 -0.06
CA ASP A 801 -38.50 14.89 -0.97
C ASP A 801 -38.49 16.34 -0.47
N PRO A 802 -38.19 17.33 -1.33
CA PRO A 802 -38.22 18.75 -0.94
C PRO A 802 -39.60 19.18 -0.42
N ASP A 803 -40.68 18.57 -0.89
CA ASP A 803 -42.05 18.80 -0.45
C ASP A 803 -42.41 17.94 0.78
N PRO A 804 -42.67 18.54 1.97
CA PRO A 804 -43.01 17.81 3.17
C PRO A 804 -44.26 16.93 3.04
N ALA A 805 -45.22 17.30 2.19
CA ALA A 805 -46.48 16.57 2.04
C ALA A 805 -46.32 15.24 1.27
N ARG A 806 -45.23 15.07 0.52
CA ARG A 806 -44.94 13.86 -0.28
C ARG A 806 -44.08 12.83 0.47
N ARG A 807 -43.61 13.18 1.66
CA ARG A 807 -42.77 12.29 2.47
C ARG A 807 -43.64 11.19 3.09
N PRO A 808 -43.17 9.92 3.08
CA PRO A 808 -43.92 8.81 3.66
C PRO A 808 -43.94 8.88 5.18
N ALA A 809 -44.86 8.13 5.80
CA ALA A 809 -44.81 7.94 7.25
C ALA A 809 -43.60 7.07 7.65
N ALA A 810 -43.05 7.31 8.85
CA ALA A 810 -41.95 6.50 9.37
C ALA A 810 -42.31 5.00 9.47
N SER A 811 -43.58 4.69 9.78
CA SER A 811 -44.13 3.33 9.80
C SER A 811 -44.10 2.64 8.42
N GLU A 812 -44.38 3.37 7.34
CA GLU A 812 -44.31 2.85 5.97
C GLU A 812 -42.87 2.47 5.63
N THR A 813 -41.91 3.34 5.95
CA THR A 813 -40.48 3.10 5.73
C THR A 813 -39.97 1.93 6.58
N ALA A 814 -40.42 1.79 7.83
CA ALA A 814 -40.11 0.64 8.67
C ALA A 814 -40.65 -0.67 8.08
N GLY A 815 -41.88 -0.68 7.55
CA GLY A 815 -42.48 -1.84 6.88
C GLY A 815 -41.71 -2.29 5.63
N VAL A 816 -41.26 -1.34 4.80
CA VAL A 816 -40.43 -1.64 3.63
C VAL A 816 -39.09 -2.24 4.07
N LEU A 817 -38.41 -1.64 5.06
CA LEU A 817 -37.13 -2.15 5.57
C LEU A 817 -37.25 -3.55 6.20
N ALA A 818 -38.31 -3.81 6.97
CA ALA A 818 -38.57 -5.12 7.57
C ALA A 818 -38.71 -6.23 6.52
N ARG A 819 -39.39 -5.94 5.39
CA ARG A 819 -39.50 -6.87 4.25
C ARG A 819 -38.13 -7.22 3.68
N TYR A 820 -37.25 -6.23 3.51
CA TYR A 820 -35.89 -6.46 2.99
C TYR A 820 -34.98 -7.16 4.01
N VAL A 821 -35.10 -6.88 5.30
CA VAL A 821 -34.39 -7.63 6.36
C VAL A 821 -34.77 -9.11 6.30
N SER A 822 -36.06 -9.43 6.17
CA SER A 822 -36.53 -10.82 6.03
C SER A 822 -35.96 -11.51 4.77
N ILE A 823 -36.03 -10.86 3.60
CA ILE A 823 -35.51 -11.39 2.34
C ILE A 823 -34.00 -11.67 2.41
N VAL A 824 -33.22 -10.78 3.04
CA VAL A 824 -31.76 -10.94 3.14
C VAL A 824 -31.37 -11.95 4.23
N SER A 825 -32.12 -12.02 5.34
CA SER A 825 -31.85 -12.97 6.43
C SER A 825 -32.07 -14.42 5.99
N GLN A 826 -33.08 -14.68 5.16
CA GLN A 826 -33.32 -16.01 4.55
C GLN A 826 -32.24 -16.43 3.53
N ARG A 827 -31.41 -15.50 3.07
CA ARG A 827 -30.34 -15.71 2.08
C ARG A 827 -28.94 -15.72 2.68
N THR A 828 -28.81 -15.49 3.99
CA THR A 828 -27.52 -15.46 4.71
C THR A 828 -27.31 -16.81 5.40
N PRO A 829 -26.42 -17.69 4.92
CA PRO A 829 -26.15 -18.96 5.61
C PRO A 829 -25.19 -18.68 6.78
N GLY A 830 -25.56 -19.08 8.00
CA GLY A 830 -24.66 -18.93 9.13
C GLY A 830 -25.15 -19.45 10.47
N SER A 831 -25.18 -20.76 10.66
CA SER A 831 -24.86 -21.48 11.92
C SER A 831 -25.22 -22.95 11.74
N GLY A 832 -24.30 -23.86 12.07
CA GLY A 832 -24.44 -25.31 11.82
C GLY A 832 -25.78 -25.93 12.26
N ASP A 833 -26.24 -26.80 11.36
CA ASP A 833 -27.32 -27.80 11.39
C ASP A 833 -27.35 -28.70 12.66
N PRO A 834 -28.33 -29.62 12.82
CA PRO A 834 -29.34 -30.06 11.85
C PRO A 834 -30.77 -30.02 12.42
N VAL A 835 -31.84 -30.15 11.64
CA VAL A 835 -32.44 -31.46 11.36
C VAL A 835 -33.69 -31.28 10.47
N THR A 836 -33.78 -32.22 9.52
CA THR A 836 -34.95 -32.74 8.77
C THR A 836 -35.62 -31.91 7.69
N GLY A 837 -35.41 -32.38 6.45
CA GLY A 837 -36.51 -32.78 5.59
C GLY A 837 -37.00 -31.72 4.63
N GLY A 838 -36.48 -31.76 3.40
CA GLY A 838 -37.02 -30.97 2.30
C GLY A 838 -36.13 -31.00 1.07
N GLU A 839 -36.17 -32.12 0.34
CA GLU A 839 -35.70 -32.19 -1.04
C GLU A 839 -36.21 -30.97 -1.82
N SER A 840 -35.32 -30.08 -2.25
CA SER A 840 -35.67 -28.97 -3.14
C SER A 840 -34.56 -28.72 -4.16
N SER A 841 -34.66 -29.51 -5.24
CA SER A 841 -34.19 -29.32 -6.62
C SER A 841 -32.82 -28.65 -6.87
N ARG A 842 -31.80 -29.47 -7.15
CA ARG A 842 -30.62 -29.09 -7.92
C ARG A 842 -30.97 -28.95 -9.41
N GLY A 843 -30.63 -27.81 -10.01
CA GLY A 843 -30.41 -27.66 -11.46
C GLY A 843 -31.42 -26.81 -12.23
N THR A 844 -30.96 -25.69 -12.80
CA THR A 844 -31.60 -25.08 -13.98
C THR A 844 -31.59 -26.13 -15.12
N PRO A 845 -32.70 -26.36 -15.85
CA PRO A 845 -32.74 -27.37 -16.90
C PRO A 845 -31.71 -27.07 -17.99
N ARG A 846 -30.73 -27.96 -18.16
CA ARG A 846 -29.69 -27.85 -19.20
C ARG A 846 -30.27 -28.25 -20.54
N ARG A 847 -30.02 -27.45 -21.58
CA ARG A 847 -30.36 -27.82 -22.95
C ARG A 847 -29.35 -28.86 -23.43
N GLN A 848 -29.84 -30.04 -23.81
CA GLN A 848 -29.02 -31.06 -24.45
C GLN A 848 -28.43 -30.49 -25.74
N LEU A 849 -27.13 -30.67 -25.95
CA LEU A 849 -26.50 -30.26 -27.21
C LEU A 849 -27.13 -31.11 -28.32
N THR A 850 -27.91 -30.50 -29.22
CA THR A 850 -28.41 -31.19 -30.41
C THR A 850 -27.21 -31.74 -31.17
N GLN A 851 -27.18 -33.05 -31.37
CA GLN A 851 -26.26 -33.70 -32.29
C GLN A 851 -26.64 -33.27 -33.71
N GLU A 852 -26.26 -32.05 -34.11
CA GLU A 852 -26.08 -31.78 -35.52
C GLU A 852 -24.82 -32.54 -35.95
N GLU A 853 -24.99 -33.45 -36.91
CA GLU A 853 -23.85 -34.00 -37.66
C GLU A 853 -22.93 -32.86 -38.08
N PRO A 854 -21.60 -33.07 -38.11
CA PRO A 854 -20.66 -32.02 -38.49
C PRO A 854 -20.93 -31.60 -39.94
N SER A 855 -21.80 -30.60 -40.12
CA SER A 855 -22.01 -29.96 -41.40
C SER A 855 -20.66 -29.41 -41.82
N SER A 856 -20.21 -29.80 -43.01
CA SER A 856 -18.92 -29.41 -43.59
C SER A 856 -18.63 -27.92 -43.33
N PRO A 857 -17.38 -27.54 -43.02
CA PRO A 857 -17.04 -26.18 -42.62
C PRO A 857 -17.54 -25.20 -43.69
N ARG A 858 -18.54 -24.39 -43.35
CA ARG A 858 -19.07 -23.35 -44.24
C ARG A 858 -17.91 -22.46 -44.68
N ALA A 859 -17.77 -22.36 -45.99
CA ALA A 859 -16.69 -21.66 -46.68
C ALA A 859 -16.64 -20.18 -46.26
N GLY A 860 -15.53 -19.78 -45.63
CA GLY A 860 -15.32 -18.38 -45.24
C GLY A 860 -14.24 -18.19 -44.18
N GLY A 861 -13.06 -18.77 -44.37
CA GLY A 861 -11.91 -18.55 -43.49
C GLY A 861 -11.27 -19.86 -43.05
N ARG A 862 -10.15 -20.20 -43.69
CA ARG A 862 -9.29 -21.33 -43.31
C ARG A 862 -8.89 -21.15 -41.84
N ALA A 863 -9.45 -21.95 -40.91
CA ALA A 863 -9.04 -21.92 -39.50
C ALA A 863 -7.52 -22.18 -39.42
N PRO A 864 -6.68 -21.21 -39.00
CA PRO A 864 -5.22 -21.33 -39.11
C PRO A 864 -4.60 -22.40 -38.18
N GLY A 865 -5.38 -23.07 -37.33
CA GLY A 865 -4.88 -23.97 -36.28
C GLY A 865 -4.68 -25.44 -36.66
N LEU A 866 -5.27 -25.93 -37.76
CA LEU A 866 -5.23 -27.37 -38.09
C LEU A 866 -3.81 -27.90 -38.37
N SER A 867 -2.88 -27.03 -38.79
CA SER A 867 -1.47 -27.39 -39.00
C SER A 867 -0.69 -27.57 -37.69
N ALA A 868 -1.11 -26.92 -36.59
CA ALA A 868 -0.56 -27.14 -35.26
C ALA A 868 -1.06 -28.46 -34.67
N VAL A 869 -2.34 -28.79 -34.86
CA VAL A 869 -2.94 -30.06 -34.42
C VAL A 869 -2.29 -31.26 -35.10
N ARG A 870 -1.92 -31.16 -36.39
CA ARG A 870 -1.17 -32.21 -37.11
C ARG A 870 0.21 -32.51 -36.50
N ARG A 871 0.85 -31.55 -35.82
CA ARG A 871 2.14 -31.74 -35.13
C ARG A 871 2.01 -32.52 -33.81
N TRP A 872 0.80 -32.74 -33.30
CA TRP A 872 0.55 -33.44 -32.02
C TRP A 872 0.48 -34.96 -32.14
N GLY A 873 0.98 -35.54 -33.24
CA GLY A 873 0.81 -36.97 -33.60
C GLY A 873 1.20 -38.00 -32.52
N LYS A 874 2.03 -37.64 -31.53
CA LYS A 874 2.38 -38.52 -30.39
C LYS A 874 1.40 -38.44 -29.20
N ASP A 875 0.59 -37.40 -29.10
CA ASP A 875 -0.37 -37.16 -28.00
C ASP A 875 -1.83 -37.30 -28.48
N ARG A 876 -2.05 -38.07 -29.56
CA ARG A 876 -3.36 -38.28 -30.22
C ARG A 876 -4.46 -38.72 -29.25
N LEU A 877 -4.14 -39.58 -28.29
CA LEU A 877 -5.09 -40.06 -27.27
C LEU A 877 -5.61 -38.94 -26.35
N LEU A 878 -4.77 -37.96 -25.99
CA LEU A 878 -5.19 -36.80 -25.19
C LEU A 878 -6.09 -35.87 -26.01
N ALA A 879 -5.76 -35.65 -27.28
CA ALA A 879 -6.59 -34.88 -28.18
C ALA A 879 -7.95 -35.56 -28.43
N GLU A 880 -7.98 -36.88 -28.58
CA GLU A 880 -9.23 -37.66 -28.72
C GLU A 880 -10.10 -37.58 -27.46
N ARG A 881 -9.50 -37.65 -26.26
CA ARG A 881 -10.22 -37.42 -24.99
C ARG A 881 -10.84 -36.02 -24.92
N ALA A 882 -10.07 -34.98 -25.23
CA ALA A 882 -10.57 -33.60 -25.26
C ALA A 882 -11.63 -33.35 -26.36
N ARG A 883 -11.70 -34.19 -27.40
CA ARG A 883 -12.71 -34.17 -28.47
C ARG A 883 -13.98 -34.92 -28.15
N ARG A 884 -14.05 -35.67 -27.03
CA ARG A 884 -15.22 -36.48 -26.71
C ARG A 884 -16.51 -35.66 -26.83
N PRO A 885 -17.55 -36.20 -27.48
CA PRO A 885 -18.86 -35.57 -27.52
C PRO A 885 -19.36 -35.34 -26.09
N LEU A 886 -20.01 -34.22 -25.86
CA LEU A 886 -20.63 -33.93 -24.58
C LEU A 886 -22.14 -33.91 -24.75
N THR A 887 -22.86 -34.48 -23.79
CA THR A 887 -24.33 -34.43 -23.75
C THR A 887 -24.84 -33.01 -23.47
N TYR A 888 -24.07 -32.23 -22.69
CA TYR A 888 -24.35 -30.83 -22.33
C TYR A 888 -23.09 -29.98 -22.48
N GLY A 889 -23.24 -28.67 -22.65
CA GLY A 889 -22.09 -27.75 -22.62
C GLY A 889 -21.30 -27.88 -21.31
N ARG A 890 -19.97 -27.78 -21.38
CA ARG A 890 -19.08 -27.90 -20.19
C ARG A 890 -18.73 -26.51 -19.64
N ARG A 891 -19.06 -26.27 -18.38
CA ARG A 891 -18.73 -25.03 -17.66
C ARG A 891 -17.50 -25.24 -16.77
N ILE A 892 -16.41 -24.58 -17.08
CA ILE A 892 -15.09 -24.76 -16.44
C ILE A 892 -14.72 -23.47 -15.70
N THR A 893 -14.47 -23.55 -14.41
CA THR A 893 -14.08 -22.36 -13.61
C THR A 893 -12.62 -22.43 -13.22
N LEU A 894 -11.88 -21.33 -13.41
CA LEU A 894 -10.48 -21.20 -13.07
C LEU A 894 -10.28 -20.24 -11.90
N ILE A 895 -9.73 -20.74 -10.79
CA ILE A 895 -9.44 -19.99 -9.57
C ILE A 895 -7.92 -19.92 -9.36
N GLY A 896 -7.42 -18.79 -8.88
CA GLY A 896 -6.00 -18.60 -8.62
C GLY A 896 -5.69 -18.63 -7.14
N ALA A 897 -4.69 -19.41 -6.75
CA ALA A 897 -4.24 -19.49 -5.35
C ALA A 897 -3.72 -18.14 -4.81
N HIS A 898 -3.13 -17.32 -5.69
CA HIS A 898 -2.64 -15.97 -5.37
C HIS A 898 -2.49 -15.15 -6.66
N ARG A 899 -2.20 -13.85 -6.54
CA ARG A 899 -1.87 -13.01 -7.70
C ARG A 899 -0.63 -13.55 -8.43
N SER A 900 -0.64 -13.53 -9.76
CA SER A 900 0.45 -14.05 -10.60
C SER A 900 0.65 -15.56 -10.60
N CYS A 901 -0.35 -16.35 -10.19
CA CYS A 901 -0.33 -17.83 -10.27
C CYS A 901 -0.48 -18.40 -11.70
N GLY A 902 -0.53 -17.54 -12.72
CA GLY A 902 -0.70 -17.97 -14.12
C GLY A 902 -2.15 -18.22 -14.55
N ARG A 903 -3.16 -18.01 -13.68
CA ARG A 903 -4.60 -18.22 -13.96
C ARG A 903 -5.07 -17.69 -15.32
N VAL A 904 -4.89 -16.40 -15.60
CA VAL A 904 -5.30 -15.77 -16.87
C VAL A 904 -4.57 -16.40 -18.07
N THR A 905 -3.29 -16.77 -17.89
CA THR A 905 -2.52 -17.49 -18.90
C THR A 905 -3.16 -18.85 -19.17
N THR A 906 -3.49 -19.59 -18.10
CA THR A 906 -4.14 -20.90 -18.18
C THR A 906 -5.49 -20.79 -18.88
N THR A 907 -6.32 -19.79 -18.56
CA THR A 907 -7.61 -19.54 -19.21
C THR A 907 -7.45 -19.36 -20.72
N HIS A 908 -6.52 -18.50 -21.17
CA HIS A 908 -6.30 -18.24 -22.60
C HIS A 908 -5.75 -19.45 -23.35
N VAL A 909 -4.78 -20.15 -22.76
CA VAL A 909 -4.11 -21.28 -23.43
C VAL A 909 -5.01 -22.52 -23.44
N LEU A 910 -5.68 -22.83 -22.33
CA LEU A 910 -6.64 -23.92 -22.25
C LEU A 910 -7.80 -23.71 -23.23
N GLY A 911 -8.40 -22.52 -23.24
CA GLY A 911 -9.47 -22.18 -24.18
C GLY A 911 -9.03 -22.27 -25.64
N SER A 912 -7.82 -21.81 -25.97
CA SER A 912 -7.25 -21.91 -27.31
C SER A 912 -6.95 -23.34 -27.74
N VAL A 913 -6.48 -24.18 -26.82
CA VAL A 913 -6.26 -25.60 -27.08
C VAL A 913 -7.60 -26.32 -27.26
N LEU A 914 -8.59 -26.09 -26.41
CA LEU A 914 -9.93 -26.67 -26.54
C LEU A 914 -10.59 -26.30 -27.88
N ALA A 915 -10.56 -25.01 -28.26
CA ALA A 915 -11.11 -24.55 -29.53
C ALA A 915 -10.40 -25.19 -30.74
N ALA A 916 -9.06 -25.21 -30.72
CA ALA A 916 -8.27 -25.80 -31.81
C ALA A 916 -8.44 -27.33 -31.91
N VAL A 917 -8.54 -28.03 -30.78
CA VAL A 917 -8.75 -29.47 -30.72
C VAL A 917 -10.15 -29.82 -31.21
N ARG A 918 -11.19 -29.17 -30.68
CA ARG A 918 -12.60 -29.52 -30.96
C ARG A 918 -13.11 -28.98 -32.29
N GLY A 919 -12.46 -27.97 -32.87
CA GLY A 919 -12.90 -27.34 -34.12
C GLY A 919 -14.22 -26.58 -34.00
N ARG A 920 -14.59 -26.19 -32.77
CA ARG A 920 -15.80 -25.41 -32.43
C ARG A 920 -15.39 -24.22 -31.55
N PRO A 921 -16.12 -23.09 -31.58
CA PRO A 921 -15.78 -21.94 -30.76
C PRO A 921 -15.89 -22.29 -29.27
N VAL A 922 -15.01 -21.71 -28.46
CA VAL A 922 -15.01 -21.84 -27.00
C VAL A 922 -15.09 -20.43 -26.44
N LEU A 923 -15.91 -20.22 -25.40
CA LEU A 923 -16.02 -18.91 -24.76
C LEU A 923 -15.15 -18.87 -23.50
N ALA A 924 -14.39 -17.80 -23.32
CA ALA A 924 -13.78 -17.46 -22.03
C ALA A 924 -14.30 -16.11 -21.55
N LEU A 925 -14.64 -16.00 -20.26
CA LEU A 925 -15.19 -14.78 -19.70
C LEU A 925 -14.58 -14.41 -18.34
N ASP A 926 -14.59 -13.11 -18.03
CA ASP A 926 -14.26 -12.61 -16.69
C ASP A 926 -15.40 -12.98 -15.72
N GLY A 927 -15.11 -13.87 -14.77
CA GLY A 927 -16.08 -14.37 -13.81
C GLY A 927 -16.17 -13.57 -12.52
N ALA A 928 -15.22 -12.69 -12.23
CA ALA A 928 -15.29 -11.82 -11.06
C ALA A 928 -15.91 -10.47 -11.47
N PRO A 929 -16.98 -9.99 -10.81
CA PRO A 929 -17.60 -8.71 -11.16
C PRO A 929 -16.70 -7.51 -10.87
N ASP A 930 -15.71 -7.66 -9.99
CA ASP A 930 -14.81 -6.63 -9.52
C ASP A 930 -13.40 -6.69 -10.14
N ALA A 931 -13.17 -7.59 -11.11
CA ALA A 931 -11.86 -7.74 -11.75
C ALA A 931 -11.98 -8.10 -13.24
N GLY A 932 -11.22 -7.37 -14.07
CA GLY A 932 -11.16 -7.52 -15.53
C GLY A 932 -9.79 -8.01 -16.00
N ASP A 933 -9.30 -9.11 -15.41
CA ASP A 933 -7.93 -9.59 -15.61
C ASP A 933 -7.73 -10.22 -17.01
N VAL A 934 -8.77 -10.87 -17.57
CA VAL A 934 -8.72 -11.46 -18.93
C VAL A 934 -8.62 -10.36 -19.97
N TYR A 935 -9.38 -9.26 -19.79
CA TYR A 935 -9.39 -8.12 -20.70
C TYR A 935 -7.99 -7.51 -20.90
N ALA A 936 -7.18 -7.47 -19.85
CA ALA A 936 -5.83 -6.90 -19.89
C ALA A 936 -4.88 -7.63 -20.86
N ARG A 937 -5.18 -8.89 -21.22
CA ARG A 937 -4.35 -9.73 -22.11
C ARG A 937 -4.74 -9.66 -23.58
N LEU A 938 -5.85 -8.99 -23.90
CA LEU A 938 -6.32 -8.81 -25.27
C LEU A 938 -5.62 -7.65 -25.97
N VAL A 939 -5.17 -7.91 -27.21
CA VAL A 939 -4.53 -6.90 -28.08
C VAL A 939 -5.57 -6.06 -28.83
N ARG A 940 -6.62 -6.70 -29.36
CA ARG A 940 -7.81 -6.02 -29.90
C ARG A 940 -8.92 -6.23 -28.88
N ARG A 941 -9.55 -5.16 -28.43
CA ARG A 941 -10.51 -5.20 -27.32
C ARG A 941 -11.90 -4.88 -27.86
N ASN A 942 -12.86 -5.76 -27.57
CA ASN A 942 -14.27 -5.43 -27.72
C ASN A 942 -14.66 -4.52 -26.53
N PRO A 943 -15.30 -3.36 -26.76
CA PRO A 943 -15.76 -2.51 -25.66
C PRO A 943 -16.94 -3.10 -24.87
N ALA A 944 -17.63 -4.11 -25.43
CA ALA A 944 -18.72 -4.80 -24.75
C ALA A 944 -18.24 -5.54 -23.49
N THR A 945 -19.05 -5.48 -22.44
CA THR A 945 -18.83 -6.15 -21.16
C THR A 945 -19.67 -7.42 -21.03
N VAL A 946 -19.33 -8.26 -20.05
CA VAL A 946 -20.12 -9.47 -19.71
C VAL A 946 -21.59 -9.13 -19.48
N ARG A 947 -21.86 -7.98 -18.86
CA ARG A 947 -23.22 -7.49 -18.59
C ARG A 947 -23.96 -7.10 -19.87
N ASP A 948 -23.29 -6.53 -20.87
CA ASP A 948 -23.93 -6.06 -22.10
C ASP A 948 -24.55 -7.22 -22.89
N LEU A 949 -24.01 -8.44 -22.75
CA LEU A 949 -24.61 -9.64 -23.35
C LEU A 949 -26.02 -9.94 -22.80
N THR A 950 -26.31 -9.55 -21.55
CA THR A 950 -27.63 -9.78 -20.92
C THR A 950 -28.77 -9.00 -21.57
N THR A 951 -28.44 -8.03 -22.44
CA THR A 951 -29.42 -7.25 -23.23
C THR A 951 -29.99 -8.06 -24.39
N LEU A 952 -29.29 -9.11 -24.83
CA LEU A 952 -29.76 -10.00 -25.88
C LEU A 952 -30.84 -10.95 -25.34
N PRO A 953 -31.81 -11.34 -26.17
CA PRO A 953 -32.74 -12.39 -25.82
C PRO A 953 -32.01 -13.74 -25.70
N VAL A 954 -32.53 -14.67 -24.88
CA VAL A 954 -31.88 -15.98 -24.62
C VAL A 954 -31.73 -16.81 -25.90
N ASP A 955 -32.61 -16.60 -26.88
CA ASP A 955 -32.60 -17.25 -28.17
C ASP A 955 -31.83 -16.48 -29.27
N ALA A 956 -31.06 -15.45 -28.90
CA ALA A 956 -30.22 -14.69 -29.82
C ALA A 956 -29.34 -15.60 -30.69
N SER A 957 -29.11 -15.18 -31.93
CA SER A 957 -28.28 -15.90 -32.89
C SER A 957 -26.80 -15.86 -32.51
N TYR A 958 -26.02 -16.83 -33.00
CA TYR A 958 -24.57 -16.87 -32.74
C TYR A 958 -23.86 -15.59 -33.21
N GLU A 959 -24.24 -15.03 -34.37
CA GLU A 959 -23.65 -13.78 -34.87
C GLU A 959 -23.97 -12.56 -33.99
N GLU A 960 -25.14 -12.53 -33.34
CA GLU A 960 -25.47 -11.47 -32.38
C GLU A 960 -24.63 -11.58 -31.13
N VAL A 961 -24.46 -12.79 -30.59
CA VAL A 961 -23.61 -13.05 -29.40
C VAL A 961 -22.14 -12.73 -29.71
N ARG A 962 -21.64 -13.15 -30.88
CA ARG A 962 -20.26 -12.94 -31.33
C ARG A 962 -19.88 -11.45 -31.47
N ARG A 963 -20.85 -10.55 -31.66
CA ARG A 963 -20.59 -9.09 -31.67
C ARG A 963 -20.10 -8.55 -30.33
N PHE A 964 -20.34 -9.26 -29.24
CA PHE A 964 -19.92 -8.88 -27.88
C PHE A 964 -18.60 -9.56 -27.48
N THR A 965 -18.08 -10.49 -28.28
CA THR A 965 -16.86 -11.23 -27.97
C THR A 965 -15.66 -10.69 -28.76
N THR A 966 -14.46 -11.00 -28.28
CA THR A 966 -13.20 -10.79 -28.98
C THR A 966 -12.71 -12.13 -29.52
N PRO A 967 -12.75 -12.37 -30.85
CA PRO A 967 -12.30 -13.64 -31.42
C PRO A 967 -10.76 -13.71 -31.52
N LEU A 968 -10.20 -14.86 -31.15
CA LEU A 968 -8.78 -15.17 -31.30
C LEU A 968 -8.54 -16.15 -32.47
N PRO A 969 -7.32 -16.17 -33.05
CA PRO A 969 -7.01 -17.04 -34.20
C PRO A 969 -7.18 -18.55 -33.94
N SER A 970 -7.19 -18.98 -32.67
CA SER A 970 -7.38 -20.37 -32.25
C SER A 970 -8.85 -20.84 -32.30
N GLY A 971 -9.81 -19.91 -32.45
CA GLY A 971 -11.24 -20.16 -32.27
C GLY A 971 -11.74 -19.95 -30.84
N LEU A 972 -10.86 -19.52 -29.92
CA LEU A 972 -11.29 -19.00 -28.61
C LEU A 972 -11.93 -17.63 -28.80
N GLU A 973 -13.09 -17.41 -28.19
CA GLU A 973 -13.74 -16.12 -28.11
C GLU A 973 -13.73 -15.65 -26.66
N VAL A 974 -13.47 -14.36 -26.45
CA VAL A 974 -13.31 -13.78 -25.11
C VAL A 974 -14.33 -12.68 -24.86
N LEU A 975 -15.12 -12.84 -23.81
CA LEU A 975 -16.06 -11.85 -23.28
C LEU A 975 -15.52 -11.31 -21.95
N ALA A 976 -14.84 -10.17 -22.00
CA ALA A 976 -14.08 -9.66 -20.86
C ALA A 976 -14.39 -8.17 -20.66
N HIS A 977 -14.28 -7.66 -19.43
CA HIS A 977 -14.58 -6.27 -19.11
C HIS A 977 -13.33 -5.52 -18.64
N SER A 978 -13.25 -4.22 -18.91
CA SER A 978 -12.12 -3.41 -18.42
C SER A 978 -12.23 -3.22 -16.90
N ALA A 979 -11.09 -3.06 -16.22
CA ALA A 979 -11.06 -2.71 -14.80
C ALA A 979 -11.83 -1.41 -14.45
N SER A 980 -12.06 -0.51 -15.43
CA SER A 980 -12.92 0.67 -15.24
C SER A 980 -14.42 0.37 -15.23
N HIS A 981 -14.83 -0.79 -15.76
CA HIS A 981 -16.20 -1.29 -15.80
C HIS A 981 -16.48 -2.37 -14.74
N ALA A 982 -15.46 -2.76 -13.97
CA ALA A 982 -15.59 -3.69 -12.86
C ALA A 982 -16.43 -3.05 -11.73
N SER A 983 -17.57 -3.65 -11.43
CA SER A 983 -18.51 -3.18 -10.41
C SER A 983 -19.26 -4.38 -9.81
N THR A 984 -19.29 -4.46 -8.48
CA THR A 984 -20.03 -5.52 -7.78
C THR A 984 -21.53 -5.20 -7.78
N SER A 985 -22.25 -5.69 -8.80
CA SER A 985 -23.71 -5.64 -8.88
C SER A 985 -24.33 -6.76 -8.02
N PRO A 986 -25.35 -6.51 -7.18
CA PRO A 986 -26.08 -7.58 -6.53
C PRO A 986 -26.99 -8.37 -7.48
N ALA A 987 -27.22 -7.86 -8.70
CA ALA A 987 -27.85 -8.63 -9.78
C ALA A 987 -26.87 -9.58 -10.48
N TYR A 988 -25.59 -9.57 -10.10
CA TYR A 988 -24.55 -10.42 -10.69
C TYR A 988 -24.94 -11.91 -10.79
N PRO A 989 -25.56 -12.56 -9.78
CA PRO A 989 -25.96 -13.96 -9.91
C PRO A 989 -26.93 -14.21 -11.06
N ASP A 990 -27.89 -13.31 -11.27
CA ASP A 990 -28.90 -13.45 -12.32
C ASP A 990 -28.35 -13.02 -13.69
N GLU A 991 -27.51 -11.97 -13.72
CA GLU A 991 -26.76 -11.56 -14.91
C GLU A 991 -25.85 -12.69 -15.39
N TYR A 992 -25.10 -13.32 -14.49
CA TYR A 992 -24.19 -14.42 -14.80
C TYR A 992 -24.94 -15.67 -15.26
N ARG A 993 -26.05 -16.05 -14.60
CA ARG A 993 -26.94 -17.13 -15.08
C ARG A 993 -27.42 -16.85 -16.49
N ARG A 994 -27.90 -15.63 -16.76
CA ARG A 994 -28.40 -15.24 -18.09
C ARG A 994 -27.32 -15.29 -19.16
N VAL A 995 -26.10 -14.84 -18.84
CA VAL A 995 -24.94 -14.96 -19.73
C VAL A 995 -24.67 -16.43 -20.07
N LEU A 996 -24.72 -17.33 -19.07
CA LEU A 996 -24.55 -18.76 -19.31
C LEU A 996 -25.70 -19.35 -20.13
N ASP A 997 -26.94 -18.94 -19.92
CA ASP A 997 -28.09 -19.42 -20.69
C ASP A 997 -27.98 -19.04 -22.17
N ILE A 998 -27.50 -17.82 -22.47
CA ILE A 998 -27.20 -17.36 -23.84
C ILE A 998 -25.99 -18.12 -24.40
N ALA A 999 -24.92 -18.27 -23.62
CA ALA A 999 -23.66 -18.87 -24.08
C ALA A 999 -23.76 -20.38 -24.32
N ASP A 1000 -24.42 -21.13 -23.45
CA ASP A 1000 -24.54 -22.60 -23.54
C ASP A 1000 -25.24 -23.06 -24.83
N ARG A 1001 -26.00 -22.18 -25.47
CA ARG A 1001 -26.65 -22.46 -26.76
C ARG A 1001 -25.65 -22.56 -27.91
N HIS A 1002 -24.56 -21.82 -27.84
CA HIS A 1002 -23.63 -21.62 -28.96
C HIS A 1002 -22.24 -22.18 -28.69
N TYR A 1003 -21.80 -22.21 -27.42
CA TYR A 1003 -20.47 -22.64 -27.03
C TYR A 1003 -20.53 -23.99 -26.28
N PRO A 1004 -19.93 -25.06 -26.82
CA PRO A 1004 -19.87 -26.36 -26.15
C PRO A 1004 -19.00 -26.37 -24.89
N ALA A 1005 -18.17 -25.34 -24.69
CA ALA A 1005 -17.42 -25.14 -23.47
C ALA A 1005 -17.31 -23.65 -23.13
N VAL A 1006 -17.52 -23.30 -21.86
CA VAL A 1006 -17.42 -21.95 -21.31
C VAL A 1006 -16.41 -21.95 -20.17
N LEU A 1007 -15.41 -21.07 -20.25
CA LEU A 1007 -14.35 -20.90 -19.24
C LEU A 1007 -14.60 -19.62 -18.45
N THR A 1008 -14.76 -19.74 -17.14
CA THR A 1008 -14.96 -18.62 -16.24
C THR A 1008 -13.69 -18.34 -15.43
N ASP A 1009 -13.10 -17.16 -15.64
CA ASP A 1009 -11.87 -16.71 -15.00
C ASP A 1009 -12.19 -15.97 -13.69
N TRP A 1010 -12.01 -16.63 -12.54
CA TRP A 1010 -12.31 -16.03 -11.23
C TRP A 1010 -11.07 -15.41 -10.57
N ALA A 1011 -11.00 -14.08 -10.51
CA ALA A 1011 -9.80 -13.35 -10.12
C ALA A 1011 -9.56 -13.23 -8.62
N SER A 1012 -10.62 -13.25 -7.82
CA SER A 1012 -10.51 -13.06 -6.38
C SER A 1012 -10.06 -14.36 -5.69
N PRO A 1013 -8.98 -14.35 -4.90
CA PRO A 1013 -8.62 -15.51 -4.08
C PRO A 1013 -9.59 -15.73 -2.91
N ARG A 1014 -10.52 -14.79 -2.66
CA ARG A 1014 -11.57 -14.93 -1.63
C ARG A 1014 -12.88 -15.34 -2.30
N LEU A 1015 -13.44 -16.46 -1.85
CA LEU A 1015 -14.71 -17.00 -2.33
C LEU A 1015 -15.85 -16.45 -1.47
N GLY A 1016 -16.46 -15.36 -1.95
CA GLY A 1016 -17.65 -14.75 -1.33
C GLY A 1016 -18.95 -15.24 -1.97
N GLN A 1017 -20.07 -14.58 -1.66
CA GLN A 1017 -21.39 -14.92 -2.20
C GLN A 1017 -21.45 -14.91 -3.74
N SER A 1018 -20.73 -13.99 -4.40
CA SER A 1018 -20.62 -13.96 -5.88
C SER A 1018 -19.84 -15.16 -6.45
N ALA A 1019 -18.99 -15.83 -5.65
CA ALA A 1019 -18.31 -17.04 -6.08
C ALA A 1019 -19.23 -18.26 -6.01
N GLN A 1020 -20.16 -18.31 -5.04
CA GLN A 1020 -21.09 -19.43 -4.89
C GLN A 1020 -21.93 -19.65 -6.15
N ILE A 1021 -22.46 -18.59 -6.78
CA ILE A 1021 -23.19 -18.75 -8.05
C ILE A 1021 -22.33 -19.31 -9.19
N VAL A 1022 -21.06 -18.91 -9.25
CA VAL A 1022 -20.12 -19.45 -10.23
C VAL A 1022 -19.87 -20.93 -9.93
N LEU A 1023 -19.67 -21.29 -8.66
CA LEU A 1023 -19.44 -22.67 -8.22
C LEU A 1023 -20.68 -23.56 -8.43
N ASP A 1024 -21.89 -23.08 -8.13
CA ASP A 1024 -23.18 -23.77 -8.37
C ASP A 1024 -23.35 -24.20 -9.82
N THR A 1025 -22.78 -23.43 -10.74
CA THR A 1025 -22.87 -23.66 -12.19
C THR A 1025 -21.61 -24.29 -12.78
N THR A 1026 -20.58 -24.53 -11.97
CA THR A 1026 -19.30 -25.11 -12.40
C THR A 1026 -19.41 -26.63 -12.52
N ASP A 1027 -19.02 -27.18 -13.66
CA ASP A 1027 -18.86 -28.63 -13.84
C ASP A 1027 -17.46 -29.09 -13.43
N ARG A 1028 -16.44 -28.30 -13.77
CA ARG A 1028 -15.03 -28.61 -13.49
C ARG A 1028 -14.31 -27.41 -12.93
N LEU A 1029 -13.69 -27.61 -11.78
CA LEU A 1029 -12.87 -26.60 -11.12
C LEU A 1029 -11.40 -26.79 -11.48
N VAL A 1030 -10.72 -25.70 -11.84
CA VAL A 1030 -9.28 -25.67 -12.08
C VAL A 1030 -8.64 -24.69 -11.10
N VAL A 1031 -7.71 -25.17 -10.29
CA VAL A 1031 -6.97 -24.34 -9.32
C VAL A 1031 -5.56 -24.09 -9.85
N CYS A 1032 -5.26 -22.83 -10.17
CA CYS A 1032 -3.97 -22.41 -10.71
C CYS A 1032 -3.02 -21.99 -9.59
N CYS A 1033 -1.81 -22.56 -9.59
CA CYS A 1033 -0.76 -22.28 -8.63
C CYS A 1033 0.63 -22.33 -9.29
N THR A 1034 1.66 -21.94 -8.54
CA THR A 1034 3.06 -22.14 -8.92
C THR A 1034 3.63 -23.31 -8.12
N THR A 1035 4.79 -23.83 -8.54
CA THR A 1035 5.47 -24.92 -7.81
C THR A 1035 6.15 -24.46 -6.51
N GLY A 1036 5.93 -23.22 -6.05
CA GLY A 1036 6.49 -22.71 -4.79
C GLY A 1036 5.63 -23.08 -3.57
N ALA A 1037 6.27 -23.41 -2.44
CA ALA A 1037 5.61 -23.90 -1.23
C ALA A 1037 4.44 -23.01 -0.74
N ASP A 1038 4.62 -21.68 -0.74
CA ASP A 1038 3.57 -20.74 -0.34
C ASP A 1038 2.35 -20.80 -1.29
N SER A 1039 2.61 -20.94 -2.58
CA SER A 1039 1.54 -21.04 -3.57
C SER A 1039 0.78 -22.36 -3.46
N LEU A 1040 1.45 -23.45 -3.11
CA LEU A 1040 0.82 -24.75 -2.90
C LEU A 1040 -0.05 -24.72 -1.65
N THR A 1041 0.44 -24.09 -0.58
CA THR A 1041 -0.33 -23.87 0.66
C THR A 1041 -1.57 -23.03 0.40
N ALA A 1042 -1.46 -21.96 -0.40
CA ALA A 1042 -2.59 -21.14 -0.80
C ALA A 1042 -3.60 -21.89 -1.69
N ALA A 1043 -3.12 -22.76 -2.59
CA ALA A 1043 -3.99 -23.61 -3.41
C ALA A 1043 -4.79 -24.61 -2.56
N ARG A 1044 -4.15 -25.21 -1.54
CA ARG A 1044 -4.85 -26.11 -0.60
C ARG A 1044 -5.94 -25.38 0.17
N ARG A 1045 -5.62 -24.22 0.75
CA ARG A 1045 -6.61 -23.36 1.43
C ARG A 1045 -7.79 -22.96 0.53
N THR A 1046 -7.53 -22.80 -0.77
CA THR A 1046 -8.60 -22.48 -1.74
C THR A 1046 -9.54 -23.67 -1.93
N LEU A 1047 -9.00 -24.89 -2.02
CA LEU A 1047 -9.81 -26.11 -2.09
C LEU A 1047 -10.59 -26.34 -0.79
N ASP A 1048 -9.93 -26.20 0.37
CA ASP A 1048 -10.58 -26.33 1.67
C ASP A 1048 -11.74 -25.31 1.78
N ALA A 1049 -11.55 -24.07 1.33
CA ALA A 1049 -12.62 -23.07 1.30
C ALA A 1049 -13.78 -23.43 0.34
N VAL A 1050 -13.53 -24.13 -0.76
CA VAL A 1050 -14.59 -24.64 -1.66
C VAL A 1050 -15.39 -25.76 -0.97
N GLU A 1051 -14.72 -26.60 -0.18
CA GLU A 1051 -15.37 -27.63 0.65
C GLU A 1051 -16.23 -27.00 1.74
N ASP A 1052 -15.69 -26.03 2.46
CA ASP A 1052 -16.39 -25.28 3.52
C ASP A 1052 -17.63 -24.55 3.00
N LEU A 1053 -17.63 -24.16 1.71
CA LEU A 1053 -18.78 -23.54 1.04
C LEU A 1053 -19.83 -24.55 0.58
N GLY A 1054 -19.65 -25.85 0.82
CA GLY A 1054 -20.61 -26.90 0.52
C GLY A 1054 -20.40 -27.61 -0.82
N TYR A 1055 -19.22 -27.48 -1.45
CA TYR A 1055 -18.91 -28.12 -2.73
C TYR A 1055 -17.78 -29.18 -2.65
N PRO A 1056 -17.92 -30.21 -1.78
CA PRO A 1056 -16.86 -31.20 -1.57
C PRO A 1056 -16.56 -32.05 -2.80
N SER A 1057 -17.54 -32.29 -3.67
CA SER A 1057 -17.33 -32.98 -4.94
C SER A 1057 -16.50 -32.14 -5.92
N LEU A 1058 -16.77 -30.84 -6.03
CA LEU A 1058 -15.99 -29.94 -6.88
C LEU A 1058 -14.55 -29.77 -6.39
N SER A 1059 -14.33 -29.73 -5.07
CA SER A 1059 -12.98 -29.71 -4.49
C SER A 1059 -12.23 -31.02 -4.78
N ARG A 1060 -12.88 -32.17 -4.54
CA ARG A 1060 -12.31 -33.50 -4.77
C ARG A 1060 -11.90 -33.73 -6.23
N ASP A 1061 -12.75 -33.27 -7.15
CA ASP A 1061 -12.56 -33.44 -8.59
C ASP A 1061 -11.77 -32.28 -9.24
N ALA A 1062 -11.30 -31.32 -8.45
CA ALA A 1062 -10.59 -30.16 -8.96
C ALA A 1062 -9.25 -30.55 -9.62
N VAL A 1063 -8.96 -29.96 -10.77
CA VAL A 1063 -7.66 -30.12 -11.44
C VAL A 1063 -6.71 -29.02 -10.99
N VAL A 1064 -5.67 -29.39 -10.24
CA VAL A 1064 -4.62 -28.46 -9.81
C VAL A 1064 -3.59 -28.29 -10.93
N VAL A 1065 -3.36 -27.04 -11.35
CA VAL A 1065 -2.38 -26.67 -12.38
C VAL A 1065 -1.20 -25.98 -11.72
N ALA A 1066 -0.06 -26.68 -11.66
CA ALA A 1066 1.17 -26.18 -11.07
C ALA A 1066 2.13 -25.68 -12.16
N THR A 1067 2.28 -24.35 -12.25
CA THR A 1067 3.10 -23.69 -13.28
C THR A 1067 4.52 -23.40 -12.77
N ARG A 1068 5.53 -23.77 -13.56
CA ARG A 1068 6.93 -23.43 -13.27
C ARG A 1068 7.28 -22.05 -13.80
N LEU A 1069 7.72 -21.17 -12.89
CA LEU A 1069 8.11 -19.79 -13.23
C LEU A 1069 9.60 -19.65 -13.60
N SER A 1070 10.42 -20.68 -13.38
CA SER A 1070 11.85 -20.69 -13.72
C SER A 1070 12.29 -22.04 -14.29
N GLY A 1071 13.39 -22.02 -15.06
CA GLY A 1071 13.95 -23.20 -15.73
C GLY A 1071 15.07 -23.92 -14.98
N THR A 1072 15.29 -23.66 -13.69
CA THR A 1072 16.38 -24.27 -12.89
C THR A 1072 16.05 -25.69 -12.43
N GLU A 1073 17.07 -26.57 -12.37
CA GLU A 1073 16.97 -28.03 -12.21
C GLU A 1073 16.43 -28.58 -10.87
N ALA A 1074 15.98 -27.74 -9.92
CA ALA A 1074 15.32 -28.18 -8.68
C ALA A 1074 13.87 -28.70 -8.90
N ALA A 1075 13.59 -29.29 -10.06
CA ALA A 1075 12.24 -29.63 -10.54
C ALA A 1075 11.67 -30.92 -9.92
N SER A 1076 12.52 -31.88 -9.53
CA SER A 1076 12.07 -33.20 -9.05
C SER A 1076 11.55 -33.18 -7.61
N ALA A 1077 12.18 -32.43 -6.71
CA ALA A 1077 11.75 -32.32 -5.31
C ALA A 1077 10.43 -31.53 -5.17
N SER A 1078 10.28 -30.44 -5.94
CA SER A 1078 9.06 -29.64 -5.95
C SER A 1078 7.89 -30.39 -6.58
N ASP A 1079 8.08 -31.09 -7.70
CA ASP A 1079 7.04 -31.93 -8.31
C ASP A 1079 6.56 -33.05 -7.36
N ARG A 1080 7.50 -33.70 -6.65
CA ARG A 1080 7.16 -34.73 -5.66
C ARG A 1080 6.30 -34.14 -4.54
N GLN A 1081 6.66 -32.96 -4.02
CA GLN A 1081 5.89 -32.26 -3.01
C GLN A 1081 4.48 -31.90 -3.48
N VAL A 1082 4.32 -31.38 -4.71
CA VAL A 1082 2.99 -31.07 -5.27
C VAL A 1082 2.15 -32.34 -5.40
N ARG A 1083 2.74 -33.46 -5.88
CA ARG A 1083 2.04 -34.75 -6.00
C ARG A 1083 1.59 -35.30 -4.65
N THR A 1084 2.42 -35.16 -3.61
CA THR A 1084 2.07 -35.56 -2.24
C THR A 1084 0.92 -34.71 -1.69
N GLN A 1085 0.93 -33.40 -1.95
CA GLN A 1085 -0.07 -32.49 -1.41
C GLN A 1085 -1.42 -32.56 -2.13
N PHE A 1086 -1.44 -32.98 -3.41
CA PHE A 1086 -2.65 -33.08 -4.23
C PHE A 1086 -2.77 -34.47 -4.89
N PRO A 1087 -3.11 -35.52 -4.11
CA PRO A 1087 -3.08 -36.91 -4.56
C PRO A 1087 -4.32 -37.39 -5.34
N GLY A 1088 -5.25 -36.50 -5.74
CA GLY A 1088 -6.51 -36.88 -6.41
C GLY A 1088 -6.35 -37.72 -7.69
N ALA A 1089 -7.46 -38.24 -8.25
CA ALA A 1089 -7.52 -39.33 -9.25
C ALA A 1089 -6.66 -39.22 -10.53
N GLY A 1090 -5.96 -38.11 -10.77
CA GLY A 1090 -4.89 -37.99 -11.78
C GLY A 1090 -3.66 -37.18 -11.35
N GLY A 1091 -3.56 -36.73 -10.10
CA GLY A 1091 -2.53 -35.81 -9.62
C GLY A 1091 -2.57 -34.41 -10.29
N PRO A 1092 -1.66 -33.49 -9.93
CA PRO A 1092 -1.59 -32.15 -10.52
C PRO A 1092 -1.07 -32.18 -11.97
N VAL A 1093 -1.52 -31.23 -12.79
CA VAL A 1093 -0.95 -30.96 -14.12
C VAL A 1093 0.22 -29.99 -13.99
N PHE A 1094 1.41 -30.41 -14.43
CA PHE A 1094 2.60 -29.57 -14.38
C PHE A 1094 2.81 -28.83 -15.70
N VAL A 1095 2.72 -27.50 -15.64
CA VAL A 1095 3.04 -26.65 -16.79
C VAL A 1095 4.51 -26.25 -16.70
N PRO A 1096 5.36 -26.68 -17.67
CA PRO A 1096 6.78 -26.35 -17.65
C PRO A 1096 7.01 -24.86 -17.92
N PHE A 1097 8.18 -24.35 -17.55
CA PHE A 1097 8.56 -22.99 -17.86
C PHE A 1097 8.67 -22.79 -19.38
N ASP A 1098 7.80 -21.93 -19.91
CA ASP A 1098 7.80 -21.50 -21.29
C ASP A 1098 8.00 -19.98 -21.37
N PRO A 1099 9.15 -19.50 -21.89
CA PRO A 1099 9.39 -18.07 -22.05
C PRO A 1099 8.30 -17.35 -22.84
N TYR A 1100 7.64 -18.04 -23.79
CA TYR A 1100 6.59 -17.42 -24.61
C TYR A 1100 5.35 -17.05 -23.81
N LEU A 1101 5.04 -17.80 -22.74
CA LEU A 1101 3.89 -17.55 -21.86
C LEU A 1101 4.09 -16.37 -20.90
N SER A 1102 5.32 -15.84 -20.80
CA SER A 1102 5.67 -14.71 -19.91
C SER A 1102 5.32 -13.32 -20.48
N GLY A 1103 4.93 -13.23 -21.76
CA GLY A 1103 4.52 -11.98 -22.40
C GLY A 1103 3.05 -11.61 -22.14
N SER A 1104 2.72 -10.32 -22.28
CA SER A 1104 1.38 -9.75 -22.09
C SER A 1104 0.48 -9.78 -23.34
N GLY A 1105 0.88 -10.48 -24.41
CA GLY A 1105 0.14 -10.55 -25.67
C GLY A 1105 -0.74 -11.80 -25.83
N VAL A 1106 -1.51 -11.81 -26.93
CA VAL A 1106 -2.27 -12.98 -27.38
C VAL A 1106 -1.34 -14.17 -27.58
N VAL A 1107 -1.72 -15.32 -27.01
CA VAL A 1107 -0.91 -16.55 -27.09
C VAL A 1107 -1.23 -17.30 -28.39
N ASP A 1108 -0.22 -17.45 -29.24
CA ASP A 1108 -0.26 -18.36 -30.38
C ASP A 1108 0.19 -19.77 -29.95
N ILE A 1109 -0.76 -20.71 -29.93
CA ILE A 1109 -0.50 -22.11 -29.59
C ILE A 1109 0.57 -22.77 -30.47
N GLY A 1110 0.77 -22.29 -31.71
CA GLY A 1110 1.78 -22.80 -32.63
C GLY A 1110 3.23 -22.46 -32.24
N ARG A 1111 3.42 -21.51 -31.33
CA ARG A 1111 4.74 -21.05 -30.83
C ARG A 1111 5.12 -21.63 -29.48
N LEU A 1112 4.19 -22.33 -28.81
CA LEU A 1112 4.45 -22.99 -27.54
C LEU A 1112 5.40 -24.16 -27.73
N ARG A 1113 6.25 -24.43 -26.72
CA ARG A 1113 7.11 -25.61 -26.71
C ARG A 1113 6.25 -26.87 -26.62
N SER A 1114 6.68 -27.96 -27.25
CA SER A 1114 5.92 -29.22 -27.28
C SER A 1114 5.56 -29.75 -25.89
N ARG A 1115 6.43 -29.55 -24.88
CA ARG A 1115 6.14 -29.93 -23.49
C ARG A 1115 5.02 -29.09 -22.86
N SER A 1116 4.96 -27.79 -23.15
CA SER A 1116 3.91 -26.88 -22.69
C SER A 1116 2.58 -27.22 -23.35
N VAL A 1117 2.61 -27.46 -24.67
CA VAL A 1117 1.43 -27.90 -25.44
C VAL A 1117 0.88 -29.20 -24.89
N LYS A 1118 1.74 -30.20 -24.62
CA LYS A 1118 1.34 -31.47 -24.03
C LYS A 1118 0.68 -31.29 -22.66
N ALA A 1119 1.24 -30.44 -21.79
CA ALA A 1119 0.65 -30.16 -20.48
C ALA A 1119 -0.75 -29.53 -20.59
N PHE A 1120 -0.94 -28.60 -21.53
CA PHE A 1120 -2.26 -27.99 -21.77
C PHE A 1120 -3.24 -28.92 -22.49
N LEU A 1121 -2.77 -29.85 -23.32
CA LEU A 1121 -3.59 -30.93 -23.88
C LEU A 1121 -4.03 -31.94 -22.81
N GLU A 1122 -3.15 -32.24 -21.86
CA GLU A 1122 -3.49 -33.06 -20.70
C GLU A 1122 -4.53 -32.37 -19.81
N LEU A 1123 -4.35 -31.06 -19.55
CA LEU A 1123 -5.36 -30.26 -18.85
C LEU A 1123 -6.69 -30.27 -19.60
N ALA A 1124 -6.67 -30.03 -20.91
CA ALA A 1124 -7.86 -30.04 -21.77
C ALA A 1124 -8.57 -31.40 -21.76
N ALA A 1125 -7.84 -32.52 -21.76
CA ALA A 1125 -8.45 -33.84 -21.64
C ALA A 1125 -9.16 -34.00 -20.28
N ARG A 1126 -8.48 -33.67 -19.17
CA ARG A 1126 -9.01 -33.86 -17.81
C ARG A 1126 -10.24 -33.02 -17.50
N VAL A 1127 -10.29 -31.77 -17.96
CA VAL A 1127 -11.48 -30.92 -17.76
C VAL A 1127 -12.66 -31.32 -18.66
N MET A 1128 -12.42 -32.13 -19.69
CA MET A 1128 -13.45 -32.60 -20.60
C MET A 1128 -13.93 -34.02 -20.29
N ASP A 1129 -13.13 -34.82 -19.60
CA ASP A 1129 -13.56 -36.14 -19.12
C ASP A 1129 -14.75 -36.02 -18.15
N GLU A 1130 -15.60 -37.04 -18.15
CA GLU A 1130 -16.71 -37.16 -17.21
C GLU A 1130 -16.20 -37.58 -15.82
N ALA A 1131 -16.91 -37.18 -14.76
CA ALA A 1131 -16.54 -37.61 -13.41
C ALA A 1131 -16.75 -39.13 -13.31
N PRO A 1132 -15.87 -39.88 -12.63
CA PRO A 1132 -16.13 -41.29 -12.41
C PRO A 1132 -17.45 -41.41 -11.63
N GLU A 1133 -18.43 -42.07 -12.22
CA GLU A 1133 -19.68 -42.40 -11.54
C GLU A 1133 -19.32 -43.24 -10.31
N GLY A 1134 -19.56 -42.68 -9.12
CA GLY A 1134 -19.64 -43.49 -7.91
C GLY A 1134 -20.86 -44.37 -8.05
N GLY A 1135 -20.67 -45.61 -8.51
CA GLY A 1135 -21.66 -46.65 -8.38
C GLY A 1135 -22.05 -46.82 -6.91
N PRO A 1136 -23.30 -47.18 -6.60
CA PRO A 1136 -23.71 -47.45 -5.24
C PRO A 1136 -23.02 -48.75 -4.79
N GLU A 1137 -22.02 -48.66 -3.92
CA GLU A 1137 -21.54 -49.81 -3.16
C GLU A 1137 -22.46 -50.00 -1.95
N GLY A 1138 -23.01 -51.21 -1.83
CA GLY A 1138 -23.90 -51.64 -0.76
C GLY A 1138 -23.19 -52.27 0.43
#